data_AF-A0A3L8RZ94-F1
#
_entry.id   AF-A0A3L8RZ94-F1
#
_cell.length_a   1.000
_cell.length_b   1.000
_cell.length_c   1.000
_cell.angle_alpha   90.00
_cell.angle_beta   90.00
_cell.angle_gamma   90.00
#
_symmetry.space_group_name_H-M   'P 1'
#
loop_
_entity.id
_entity.type
_entity.pdbx_description
1 polymer ?
#
loop_
_entity_poly.entity_id
_entity_poly.type
_entity_poly.pdbx_seq_one_letter_code
_entity_poly.pdbx_strand_id
1 'polypeptide(L)'
;MNLKKYLVRALHRLQKGPGYTYKELLVWYCDNTNTHGPKRIIKEGPKKKLIWFFLTLLFASLVFWQWGILINTYLSYNVTSSLSIGFKTMKFPAVTICNANPFKYSEVKPLLKELDRLIEAALERILQPGNSSENASLPLNLELWNQIPLVLIDEHDKDNPIILDIFETNQTAAANETAMDNRTSVSSDAAGSYQLSEGNETMDNETTEWNQTTAAPAPGNTTSEEKKYKLAVKLCSQQGSDNCTYRNFSSAAQAVTEWYILQSTSILSKVPLHEKIRMGYQAEDMILACLYGAEPCNYKNFTQIYHPDHGNCYIFNWGMDEEALNSSNPGAEFGLKLILDISQQDYIPYLSSAAGARLMLHQQKSFPFLKDQGIYAMAGTETSIGVLVDELERMGYPYSDCTVNGSDVPVKNLYSQYNTSYSIQACLRSCFQTHMVEICGCGHYMFPLPEGVNYCNNEDNPGWAYCYSSLRSSIKQRQICIDSCKETCNDTQYKMTISMADWPSEASEDWIFHILSYERDMSTNVTLDRNGIIKLNIYFQEYNYRTISESAATTIVWLLSSLGGQFGFWMGGSVLCLIEFGEIIIDSLWITVINVISWCKGLKQRRARARYPDMPPTVSELVEAHTNLGFQHEAVGAVPGAPALPPEPGTPPPNYDSLRVQPLDTLSPDTDTE
;
A
#
# COMPACT_ATOMS: atom_id res chain seq x y z
N MET A 1 13.29 54.17 30.66
CA MET A 1 14.48 55.06 30.52
C MET A 1 15.69 54.41 29.84
N ASN A 2 15.93 53.09 29.93
CA ASN A 2 17.19 52.48 29.48
C ASN A 2 17.41 52.42 27.95
N LEU A 3 16.36 52.23 27.14
CA LEU A 3 16.48 52.09 25.68
C LEU A 3 17.19 53.30 25.02
N LYS A 4 16.90 54.52 25.49
CA LYS A 4 17.52 55.76 24.98
C LYS A 4 19.03 55.84 25.31
N LYS A 5 19.47 55.29 26.46
CA LYS A 5 20.90 55.14 26.79
C LYS A 5 21.59 54.08 25.92
N TYR A 6 20.89 53.00 25.55
CA TYR A 6 21.41 51.98 24.63
C TYR A 6 21.58 52.54 23.21
N LEU A 7 20.55 53.20 22.67
CA LEU A 7 20.59 53.87 21.36
C LEU A 7 21.67 54.95 21.29
N VAL A 8 21.83 55.78 22.34
CA VAL A 8 22.92 56.78 22.39
C VAL A 8 24.30 56.11 22.45
N ARG A 9 24.47 54.97 23.13
CA ARG A 9 25.73 54.19 23.07
C ARG A 9 25.97 53.58 21.69
N ALA A 10 24.93 53.12 21.00
CA ALA A 10 25.03 52.61 19.62
C ALA A 10 25.39 53.72 18.62
N LEU A 11 24.73 54.89 18.69
CA LEU A 11 25.13 56.07 17.89
C LEU A 11 26.57 56.51 18.20
N HIS A 12 26.98 56.51 19.46
CA HIS A 12 28.34 56.87 19.86
C HIS A 12 29.39 55.79 19.47
N ARG A 13 28.97 54.54 19.21
CA ARG A 13 29.80 53.53 18.51
C ARG A 13 29.87 53.81 17.01
N LEU A 14 28.77 54.17 16.35
CA LEU A 14 28.75 54.50 14.92
C LEU A 14 29.52 55.79 14.57
N GLN A 15 29.47 56.80 15.45
CA GLN A 15 30.09 58.11 15.24
C GLN A 15 31.62 58.14 15.49
N LYS A 16 32.17 57.09 16.13
CA LYS A 16 33.61 56.81 16.18
C LYS A 16 33.89 55.54 15.39
N GLY A 17 34.30 55.69 14.13
CA GLY A 17 34.64 54.56 13.25
C GLY A 17 35.59 53.55 13.93
N PRO A 18 35.50 52.25 13.59
CA PRO A 18 35.97 51.17 14.46
C PRO A 18 37.50 51.18 14.63
N GLY A 19 37.95 51.73 15.77
CA GLY A 19 39.32 51.62 16.26
C GLY A 19 39.62 50.26 16.89
N TYR A 20 39.11 49.18 16.28
CA TYR A 20 39.29 47.81 16.73
C TYR A 20 39.81 46.94 15.60
N THR A 21 41.07 46.52 15.71
CA THR A 21 41.62 45.37 14.99
C THR A 21 40.84 44.12 15.39
N TYR A 22 40.75 43.09 14.52
CA TYR A 22 40.10 41.81 14.87
C TYR A 22 40.58 41.21 16.22
N LYS A 23 41.84 41.44 16.59
CA LYS A 23 42.40 41.05 17.90
C LYS A 23 41.73 41.77 19.07
N GLU A 24 41.46 43.07 18.94
CA GLU A 24 40.90 43.91 19.99
C GLU A 24 39.40 43.66 20.16
N LEU A 25 38.69 43.41 19.05
CA LEU A 25 37.29 42.94 19.08
C LEU A 25 37.17 41.57 19.79
N LEU A 26 38.09 40.64 19.52
CA LEU A 26 38.12 39.32 20.18
C LEU A 26 38.49 39.41 21.66
N VAL A 27 39.42 40.29 22.04
CA VAL A 27 39.71 40.58 23.45
C VAL A 27 38.49 41.16 24.16
N TRP A 28 37.82 42.14 23.54
CA TRP A 28 36.59 42.73 24.09
C TRP A 28 35.48 41.68 24.29
N TYR A 29 35.28 40.78 23.33
CA TYR A 29 34.33 39.67 23.48
C TYR A 29 34.66 38.79 24.68
N CYS A 30 35.89 38.29 24.77
CA CYS A 30 36.32 37.43 25.86
C CYS A 30 36.23 38.12 27.24
N ASP A 31 36.44 39.44 27.31
CA ASP A 31 36.29 40.20 28.55
C ASP A 31 34.83 40.42 28.96
N ASN A 32 33.94 40.63 28.00
CA ASN A 32 32.54 40.99 28.22
C ASN A 32 31.60 39.78 28.29
N THR A 33 31.88 38.70 27.54
CA THR A 33 31.02 37.53 27.40
C THR A 33 30.65 36.88 28.74
N ASN A 34 29.45 36.32 28.79
CA ASN A 34 28.99 35.51 29.91
C ASN A 34 29.59 34.09 29.90
N THR A 35 30.10 33.61 28.76
CA THR A 35 30.72 32.27 28.67
C THR A 35 31.99 32.16 29.54
N HIS A 36 32.07 31.11 30.35
CA HIS A 36 33.01 31.08 31.48
C HIS A 36 34.48 30.80 31.08
N GLY A 37 34.69 30.06 29.98
CA GLY A 37 36.01 29.69 29.49
C GLY A 37 36.82 30.86 28.92
N PRO A 38 36.36 31.54 27.85
CA PRO A 38 37.10 32.63 27.18
C PRO A 38 37.56 33.74 28.13
N LYS A 39 36.71 34.10 29.09
CA LYS A 39 36.96 35.11 30.13
C LYS A 39 38.12 34.78 31.05
N ARG A 40 38.37 33.49 31.33
CA ARG A 40 39.50 33.02 32.16
C ARG A 40 40.79 32.85 31.35
N ILE A 41 40.70 32.57 30.05
CA ILE A 41 41.85 32.47 29.14
C ILE A 41 42.59 33.81 28.99
N ILE A 42 41.89 34.94 29.02
CA ILE A 42 42.54 36.27 28.92
C ILE A 42 43.11 36.76 30.27
N LYS A 43 42.39 36.58 31.38
CA LYS A 43 42.69 37.30 32.64
C LYS A 43 43.72 36.64 33.56
N GLU A 44 43.99 35.35 33.40
CA GLU A 44 44.83 34.59 34.33
C GLU A 44 46.32 34.51 33.94
N GLY A 45 47.19 34.12 34.87
CA GLY A 45 48.63 33.94 34.62
C GLY A 45 48.96 32.79 33.65
N PRO A 46 50.14 32.78 32.98
CA PRO A 46 50.41 31.93 31.81
C PRO A 46 50.20 30.42 32.04
N LYS A 47 50.60 29.89 33.20
CA LYS A 47 50.35 28.47 33.55
C LYS A 47 48.85 28.14 33.63
N LYS A 48 48.05 29.05 34.18
CA LYS A 48 46.58 28.92 34.26
C LYS A 48 45.90 29.14 32.91
N LYS A 49 46.43 30.00 32.03
CA LYS A 49 45.89 30.20 30.67
C LYS A 49 45.84 28.89 29.89
N LEU A 50 46.91 28.10 29.95
CA LEU A 50 46.95 26.77 29.33
C LEU A 50 45.87 25.83 29.90
N ILE A 51 45.72 25.79 31.23
CA ILE A 51 44.69 24.96 31.89
C ILE A 51 43.29 25.37 31.45
N TRP A 52 42.95 26.66 31.50
CA TRP A 52 41.63 27.15 31.06
C TRP A 52 41.41 26.99 29.55
N PHE A 53 42.45 27.09 28.73
CA PHE A 53 42.37 26.83 27.29
C PHE A 53 42.01 25.36 27.00
N PHE A 54 42.76 24.40 27.55
CA PHE A 54 42.47 22.97 27.34
C PHE A 54 41.13 22.55 27.94
N LEU A 55 40.75 23.09 29.11
CA LEU A 55 39.46 22.79 29.73
C LEU A 55 38.28 23.35 28.93
N THR A 56 38.41 24.57 28.39
CA THR A 56 37.39 25.17 27.50
C THR A 56 37.28 24.41 26.18
N LEU A 57 38.42 23.99 25.61
CA LEU A 57 38.48 23.19 24.38
C LEU A 57 37.82 21.81 24.58
N LEU A 58 38.06 21.15 25.72
CA LEU A 58 37.43 19.89 26.08
C LEU A 58 35.90 20.02 26.16
N PHE A 59 35.37 20.97 26.94
CA PHE A 59 33.92 21.14 27.06
C PHE A 59 33.26 21.61 25.76
N ALA A 60 33.90 22.49 24.99
CA ALA A 60 33.41 22.85 23.66
C ALA A 60 33.34 21.61 22.73
N SER A 61 34.36 20.75 22.76
CA SER A 61 34.39 19.52 21.95
C SER A 61 33.28 18.55 22.35
N LEU A 62 33.01 18.40 23.66
CA LEU A 62 31.91 17.60 24.19
C LEU A 62 30.53 18.17 23.80
N VAL A 63 30.35 19.50 23.83
CA VAL A 63 29.12 20.16 23.36
C VAL A 63 28.89 19.91 21.88
N PHE A 64 29.90 20.13 21.02
CA PHE A 64 29.75 19.90 19.58
C PHE A 64 29.50 18.42 19.24
N TRP A 65 30.09 17.48 19.99
CA TRP A 65 29.80 16.06 19.87
C TRP A 65 28.36 15.72 20.29
N GLN A 66 27.89 16.22 21.44
CA GLN A 66 26.49 16.04 21.89
C GLN A 66 25.48 16.70 20.95
N TRP A 67 25.79 17.89 20.41
CA TRP A 67 24.99 18.53 19.37
C TRP A 67 24.92 17.68 18.10
N GLY A 68 26.04 17.07 17.67
CA GLY A 68 26.05 16.11 16.57
C GLY A 68 25.12 14.92 16.80
N ILE A 69 25.10 14.36 18.02
CA ILE A 69 24.16 13.30 18.41
C ILE A 69 22.71 13.81 18.35
N LEU A 70 22.40 14.94 18.99
CA LEU A 70 21.03 15.49 19.04
C LEU A 70 20.48 15.80 17.64
N ILE A 71 21.32 16.36 16.75
CA ILE A 71 20.96 16.62 15.36
C ILE A 71 20.76 15.30 14.61
N ASN A 72 21.60 14.28 14.83
CA ASN A 72 21.43 12.97 14.21
C ASN A 72 20.16 12.23 14.70
N THR A 73 19.79 12.36 15.98
CA THR A 73 18.54 11.80 16.54
C THR A 73 17.28 12.54 16.06
N TYR A 74 17.40 13.81 15.69
CA TYR A 74 16.33 14.55 15.00
C TYR A 74 16.22 14.13 13.53
N LEU A 75 17.35 14.02 12.82
CA LEU A 75 17.43 13.62 11.42
C LEU A 75 17.20 12.11 11.17
N SER A 76 17.08 11.29 12.21
CA SER A 76 16.62 9.90 12.09
C SER A 76 15.09 9.76 12.07
N TYR A 77 14.34 10.85 12.22
CA TYR A 77 12.87 10.91 12.12
C TYR A 77 12.14 9.84 12.96
N ASN A 78 12.60 9.60 14.19
CA ASN A 78 11.98 8.61 15.08
C ASN A 78 10.52 8.99 15.42
N VAL A 79 9.65 7.99 15.44
CA VAL A 79 8.25 8.11 15.87
C VAL A 79 7.98 7.42 17.21
N THR A 80 6.95 7.89 17.92
CA THR A 80 6.36 7.29 19.11
C THR A 80 4.90 6.94 18.85
N SER A 81 4.54 5.66 18.96
CA SER A 81 3.16 5.20 18.78
C SER A 81 2.35 5.37 20.07
N SER A 82 1.11 5.86 19.95
CA SER A 82 0.12 5.88 21.03
C SER A 82 -1.03 4.92 20.71
N LEU A 83 -1.60 4.30 21.75
CA LEU A 83 -2.66 3.30 21.63
C LEU A 83 -3.93 3.82 22.33
N SER A 84 -5.01 3.96 21.58
CA SER A 84 -6.36 4.22 22.11
C SER A 84 -7.25 3.00 21.86
N ILE A 85 -8.02 2.60 22.87
CA ILE A 85 -9.01 1.51 22.77
C ILE A 85 -10.25 2.00 23.52
N GLY A 86 -11.44 1.76 22.96
CA GLY A 86 -12.68 2.17 23.61
C GLY A 86 -13.93 1.83 22.81
N PHE A 87 -14.99 2.57 23.13
CA PHE A 87 -16.24 2.58 22.39
C PHE A 87 -16.53 3.99 21.88
N LYS A 88 -16.85 4.15 20.59
CA LYS A 88 -17.28 5.41 19.96
C LYS A 88 -18.37 5.11 18.92
N THR A 89 -19.36 5.98 18.70
CA THR A 89 -20.25 5.86 17.54
C THR A 89 -19.41 5.88 16.26
N MET A 90 -19.61 4.93 15.37
CA MET A 90 -18.87 4.81 14.11
C MET A 90 -19.78 4.43 12.95
N LYS A 91 -19.29 4.68 11.73
CA LYS A 91 -19.84 4.07 10.52
C LYS A 91 -19.74 2.55 10.63
N PHE A 92 -20.83 1.86 10.34
CA PHE A 92 -20.82 0.41 10.19
C PHE A 92 -19.95 0.04 8.97
N PRO A 93 -19.17 -1.06 8.98
CA PRO A 93 -18.37 -1.45 7.83
C PRO A 93 -19.20 -1.60 6.56
N ALA A 94 -18.57 -1.40 5.40
CA ALA A 94 -19.13 -1.89 4.15
C ALA A 94 -19.04 -3.43 4.16
N VAL A 95 -20.16 -4.10 3.88
CA VAL A 95 -20.25 -5.57 3.88
C VAL A 95 -20.44 -6.04 2.44
N THR A 96 -19.37 -6.53 1.81
CA THR A 96 -19.47 -7.19 0.51
C THR A 96 -19.80 -8.66 0.69
N ILE A 97 -20.80 -9.13 -0.05
CA ILE A 97 -21.26 -10.52 -0.10
C ILE A 97 -21.28 -10.98 -1.55
N CYS A 98 -20.73 -12.17 -1.82
CA CYS A 98 -20.83 -12.86 -3.11
C CYS A 98 -21.22 -14.32 -2.88
N ASN A 99 -21.79 -14.97 -3.90
CA ASN A 99 -21.80 -16.43 -3.95
C ASN A 99 -20.35 -16.94 -4.13
N ALA A 100 -20.01 -18.13 -3.61
CA ALA A 100 -18.72 -18.74 -3.93
C ALA A 100 -18.62 -19.14 -5.41
N ASN A 101 -19.77 -19.50 -6.02
CA ASN A 101 -19.91 -19.83 -7.44
C ASN A 101 -20.27 -18.58 -8.28
N PRO A 102 -19.53 -18.24 -9.36
CA PRO A 102 -19.69 -16.96 -10.06
C PRO A 102 -20.92 -16.86 -10.99
N PHE A 103 -21.42 -17.96 -11.55
CA PHE A 103 -22.56 -17.96 -12.48
C PHE A 103 -23.47 -19.15 -12.22
N LYS A 104 -24.78 -18.99 -12.44
CA LYS A 104 -25.71 -20.12 -12.42
C LYS A 104 -25.32 -21.11 -13.52
N TYR A 105 -25.07 -22.38 -13.17
CA TYR A 105 -24.59 -23.37 -14.12
C TYR A 105 -25.61 -23.58 -15.25
N SER A 106 -26.91 -23.59 -14.93
CA SER A 106 -28.01 -23.57 -15.91
C SER A 106 -27.86 -22.52 -17.02
N GLU A 107 -27.46 -21.29 -16.69
CA GLU A 107 -27.30 -20.18 -17.65
C GLU A 107 -25.98 -20.26 -18.45
N VAL A 108 -24.86 -20.64 -17.81
CA VAL A 108 -23.53 -20.62 -18.45
C VAL A 108 -23.17 -21.92 -19.18
N LYS A 109 -23.87 -23.03 -18.90
CA LYS A 109 -23.64 -24.36 -19.50
C LYS A 109 -23.61 -24.37 -21.04
N PRO A 110 -24.41 -23.58 -21.79
CA PRO A 110 -24.28 -23.51 -23.25
C PRO A 110 -22.90 -23.06 -23.74
N LEU A 111 -22.20 -22.22 -22.97
CA LEU A 111 -20.85 -21.72 -23.29
C LEU A 111 -19.74 -22.70 -22.87
N LEU A 112 -19.94 -23.41 -21.75
CA LEU A 112 -18.94 -24.35 -21.19
C LEU A 112 -19.12 -25.80 -21.68
N LYS A 113 -20.20 -26.11 -22.40
CA LYS A 113 -20.60 -27.48 -22.80
C LYS A 113 -19.48 -28.36 -23.39
N GLU A 114 -18.64 -27.82 -24.28
CA GLU A 114 -17.57 -28.62 -24.88
C GLU A 114 -16.34 -28.73 -23.96
N LEU A 115 -16.10 -27.74 -23.09
CA LEU A 115 -15.09 -27.82 -22.03
C LEU A 115 -15.46 -28.87 -20.98
N ASP A 116 -16.73 -28.93 -20.58
CA ASP A 116 -17.28 -29.93 -19.66
C ASP A 116 -17.08 -31.35 -20.25
N ARG A 117 -17.41 -31.56 -21.53
CA ARG A 117 -17.26 -32.86 -22.21
C ARG A 117 -15.79 -33.28 -22.39
N LEU A 118 -14.90 -32.32 -22.63
CA LEU A 118 -13.46 -32.58 -22.66
C LEU A 118 -12.92 -33.01 -21.29
N ILE A 119 -13.36 -32.39 -20.19
CA ILE A 119 -12.88 -32.77 -18.85
C ILE A 119 -13.51 -34.07 -18.35
N GLU A 120 -14.77 -34.36 -18.67
CA GLU A 120 -15.38 -35.68 -18.47
C GLU A 120 -14.54 -36.78 -19.15
N ALA A 121 -14.28 -36.63 -20.46
CA ALA A 121 -13.52 -37.61 -21.25
C ALA A 121 -12.04 -37.74 -20.83
N ALA A 122 -11.46 -36.70 -20.23
CA ALA A 122 -10.11 -36.76 -19.65
C ALA A 122 -10.10 -37.43 -18.26
N LEU A 123 -11.09 -37.14 -17.40
CA LEU A 123 -11.24 -37.76 -16.09
C LEU A 123 -11.47 -39.28 -16.20
N GLU A 124 -12.28 -39.73 -17.15
CA GLU A 124 -12.46 -41.17 -17.43
C GLU A 124 -11.12 -41.87 -17.73
N ARG A 125 -10.26 -41.26 -18.56
CA ARG A 125 -8.95 -41.81 -18.92
C ARG A 125 -7.94 -41.75 -17.78
N ILE A 126 -7.97 -40.71 -16.94
CA ILE A 126 -7.13 -40.60 -15.73
C ILE A 126 -7.53 -41.69 -14.71
N LEU A 127 -8.82 -41.99 -14.56
CA LEU A 127 -9.35 -42.93 -13.57
C LEU A 127 -9.34 -44.38 -14.02
N GLN A 128 -9.48 -44.66 -15.32
CA GLN A 128 -9.46 -46.03 -15.88
C GLN A 128 -8.48 -46.17 -17.07
N PRO A 129 -7.17 -45.96 -16.85
CA PRO A 129 -6.16 -46.08 -17.90
C PRO A 129 -6.05 -47.54 -18.41
N GLY A 130 -6.66 -47.79 -19.57
CA GLY A 130 -6.66 -49.09 -20.26
C GLY A 130 -8.04 -49.66 -20.56
N ASN A 131 -9.12 -49.14 -19.95
CA ASN A 131 -10.48 -49.62 -20.18
C ASN A 131 -11.20 -48.78 -21.23
N SER A 132 -10.70 -48.79 -22.47
CA SER A 132 -11.31 -48.09 -23.60
C SER A 132 -12.62 -48.77 -24.02
N SER A 133 -13.73 -48.35 -23.42
CA SER A 133 -15.06 -48.84 -23.76
C SER A 133 -15.42 -48.45 -25.20
N GLU A 134 -15.65 -49.43 -26.07
CA GLU A 134 -15.99 -49.22 -27.49
C GLU A 134 -17.42 -48.67 -27.70
N ASN A 135 -18.05 -48.16 -26.65
CA ASN A 135 -19.33 -47.48 -26.70
C ASN A 135 -19.13 -46.07 -27.27
N ALA A 136 -19.25 -45.96 -28.59
CA ALA A 136 -18.94 -44.77 -29.38
C ALA A 136 -19.46 -43.44 -28.77
N SER A 137 -18.55 -42.72 -28.11
CA SER A 137 -18.73 -41.31 -27.81
C SER A 137 -18.73 -40.49 -29.11
N LEU A 138 -19.46 -39.37 -29.12
CA LEU A 138 -19.38 -38.41 -30.22
C LEU A 138 -17.92 -37.93 -30.40
N PRO A 139 -17.48 -37.62 -31.61
CA PRO A 139 -16.16 -37.01 -31.83
C PRO A 139 -16.03 -35.73 -31.00
N LEU A 140 -15.01 -35.70 -30.13
CA LEU A 140 -14.65 -34.57 -29.28
C LEU A 140 -13.91 -33.51 -30.09
N ASN A 141 -14.21 -32.22 -29.91
CA ASN A 141 -13.36 -31.18 -30.50
C ASN A 141 -12.09 -30.96 -29.65
N LEU A 142 -10.98 -31.54 -30.09
CA LEU A 142 -9.67 -31.40 -29.42
C LEU A 142 -8.99 -30.04 -29.63
N GLU A 143 -9.60 -29.09 -30.33
CA GLU A 143 -9.04 -27.75 -30.56
C GLU A 143 -8.68 -27.00 -29.27
N LEU A 144 -9.58 -26.98 -28.28
CA LEU A 144 -9.32 -26.41 -26.95
C LEU A 144 -8.21 -27.17 -26.20
N TRP A 145 -8.18 -28.49 -26.34
CA TRP A 145 -7.18 -29.34 -25.70
C TRP A 145 -5.77 -29.08 -26.26
N ASN A 146 -5.64 -29.02 -27.58
CA ASN A 146 -4.37 -28.83 -28.30
C ASN A 146 -3.74 -27.44 -28.07
N GLN A 147 -4.47 -26.50 -27.45
CA GLN A 147 -3.96 -25.19 -27.03
C GLN A 147 -3.31 -25.26 -25.63
N ILE A 148 -3.88 -26.04 -24.71
CA ILE A 148 -3.40 -26.21 -23.32
C ILE A 148 -3.67 -27.68 -22.91
N PRO A 149 -2.81 -28.65 -23.26
CA PRO A 149 -3.05 -30.05 -22.92
C PRO A 149 -2.60 -30.40 -21.50
N LEU A 150 -3.32 -31.33 -20.88
CA LEU A 150 -2.87 -32.04 -19.66
C LEU A 150 -2.05 -33.27 -20.07
N VAL A 151 -0.83 -33.35 -19.54
CA VAL A 151 0.12 -34.43 -19.84
C VAL A 151 0.52 -35.19 -18.59
N LEU A 152 0.60 -36.51 -18.70
CA LEU A 152 1.19 -37.39 -17.70
C LEU A 152 2.69 -37.44 -17.92
N ILE A 153 3.46 -37.07 -16.90
CA ILE A 153 4.92 -37.22 -16.87
C ILE A 153 5.25 -38.46 -16.05
N ASP A 154 5.84 -39.44 -16.72
CA ASP A 154 6.43 -40.63 -16.13
C ASP A 154 7.89 -40.32 -15.73
N GLU A 155 8.24 -40.56 -14.45
CA GLU A 155 9.59 -40.40 -13.89
C GLU A 155 10.20 -41.73 -13.40
N HIS A 156 9.79 -42.88 -13.95
CA HIS A 156 10.41 -44.17 -13.61
C HIS A 156 11.88 -44.21 -14.07
N ASP A 157 12.18 -43.66 -15.26
CA ASP A 157 13.53 -43.19 -15.60
C ASP A 157 13.63 -41.68 -15.31
N LYS A 158 14.68 -41.28 -14.60
CA LYS A 158 14.98 -39.87 -14.27
C LYS A 158 15.81 -39.18 -15.34
N ASP A 159 16.58 -39.94 -16.10
CA ASP A 159 17.44 -39.41 -17.15
C ASP A 159 16.65 -39.27 -18.47
N ASN A 160 15.58 -40.06 -18.65
CA ASN A 160 14.67 -40.00 -19.80
C ASN A 160 13.17 -40.04 -19.38
N PRO A 161 12.62 -38.98 -18.76
CA PRO A 161 11.21 -38.94 -18.38
C PRO A 161 10.28 -38.96 -19.61
N ILE A 162 9.28 -39.85 -19.61
CA ILE A 162 8.34 -40.00 -20.72
C ILE A 162 7.13 -39.08 -20.51
N ILE A 163 6.78 -38.30 -21.53
CA ILE A 163 5.62 -37.39 -21.49
C ILE A 163 4.54 -37.97 -22.40
N LEU A 164 3.34 -38.19 -21.85
CA LEU A 164 2.18 -38.76 -22.54
C LEU A 164 1.02 -37.76 -22.48
N ASP A 165 0.47 -37.38 -23.63
CA ASP A 165 -0.82 -36.65 -23.66
C ASP A 165 -1.97 -37.63 -23.36
N ILE A 166 -2.95 -37.20 -22.55
CA ILE A 166 -4.11 -38.04 -22.19
C ILE A 166 -4.95 -38.42 -23.43
N PHE A 167 -4.91 -37.62 -24.49
CA PHE A 167 -5.63 -37.89 -25.74
C PHE A 167 -4.73 -38.35 -26.92
N GLU A 168 -3.42 -38.55 -26.71
CA GLU A 168 -2.60 -39.24 -27.72
C GLU A 168 -2.95 -40.72 -27.80
N THR A 169 -3.55 -41.13 -28.92
CA THR A 169 -3.75 -42.55 -29.24
C THR A 169 -2.45 -43.15 -29.77
N ASN A 170 -2.10 -44.36 -29.32
CA ASN A 170 -0.87 -45.07 -29.70
C ASN A 170 -0.82 -45.43 -31.19
N GLN A 171 -0.45 -44.49 -32.06
CA GLN A 171 -0.10 -44.73 -33.47
C GLN A 171 1.42 -44.64 -33.73
N THR A 172 2.18 -43.97 -32.85
CA THR A 172 3.64 -43.83 -32.96
C THR A 172 4.42 -45.01 -32.36
N ALA A 173 3.87 -45.71 -31.36
CA ALA A 173 4.51 -46.88 -30.75
C ALA A 173 4.72 -48.04 -31.76
N ALA A 174 3.69 -48.37 -32.55
CA ALA A 174 3.73 -49.46 -33.53
C ALA A 174 4.66 -49.19 -34.74
N ALA A 175 5.07 -47.94 -34.95
CA ALA A 175 5.95 -47.55 -36.06
C ALA A 175 7.44 -47.80 -35.77
N ASN A 176 7.85 -47.88 -34.50
CA ASN A 176 9.26 -48.06 -34.12
C ASN A 176 9.66 -49.54 -33.92
N GLU A 177 8.73 -50.43 -33.59
CA GLU A 177 9.02 -51.87 -33.48
C GLU A 177 9.27 -52.54 -34.84
N THR A 178 8.77 -51.96 -35.94
CA THR A 178 8.98 -52.48 -37.31
C THR A 178 10.27 -51.98 -37.98
N ALA A 179 11.12 -51.22 -37.26
CA ALA A 179 12.32 -50.59 -37.81
C ALA A 179 13.66 -51.12 -37.24
N MET A 180 13.68 -52.15 -36.38
CA MET A 180 14.91 -52.64 -35.75
C MET A 180 15.05 -54.18 -35.61
N ASP A 181 14.57 -54.96 -36.58
CA ASP A 181 15.08 -56.33 -36.75
C ASP A 181 15.33 -56.69 -38.22
N ASN A 182 16.57 -56.47 -38.67
CA ASN A 182 17.03 -56.90 -39.99
C ASN A 182 18.56 -56.99 -40.08
N ARG A 183 19.22 -57.85 -39.26
CA ARG A 183 20.67 -58.14 -39.39
C ARG A 183 21.15 -59.51 -38.88
N THR A 184 20.81 -60.54 -39.67
CA THR A 184 21.68 -61.70 -40.01
C THR A 184 22.27 -62.61 -38.91
N SER A 185 21.60 -63.75 -38.67
CA SER A 185 22.19 -65.11 -38.60
C SER A 185 21.06 -66.15 -38.85
N VAL A 186 21.03 -66.96 -39.92
CA VAL A 186 21.93 -68.05 -40.37
C VAL A 186 21.72 -69.38 -39.61
N SER A 187 20.92 -70.28 -40.22
CA SER A 187 20.86 -71.77 -40.07
C SER A 187 20.55 -72.40 -38.69
N SER A 188 19.82 -73.52 -38.58
CA SER A 188 19.02 -74.31 -39.56
C SER A 188 18.16 -75.38 -38.83
N ASP A 189 17.40 -76.15 -39.62
CA ASP A 189 16.83 -77.47 -39.30
C ASP A 189 15.58 -77.52 -38.40
N ALA A 190 14.90 -78.68 -38.43
CA ALA A 190 13.44 -78.68 -38.56
C ALA A 190 12.67 -79.82 -37.86
N ALA A 191 11.42 -79.47 -37.51
CA ALA A 191 10.20 -80.28 -37.55
C ALA A 191 10.11 -81.64 -36.80
N GLY A 192 9.25 -81.66 -35.77
CA GLY A 192 8.43 -82.83 -35.42
C GLY A 192 7.90 -82.83 -33.98
N SER A 193 6.70 -83.31 -33.64
CA SER A 193 5.38 -83.32 -34.32
C SER A 193 4.33 -84.03 -33.42
N TYR A 194 3.04 -83.59 -33.45
CA TYR A 194 1.87 -84.26 -32.82
C TYR A 194 1.87 -84.34 -31.26
N GLN A 195 0.76 -84.56 -30.52
CA GLN A 195 -0.68 -84.25 -30.70
C GLN A 195 -1.45 -84.19 -29.35
N LEU A 196 -2.72 -83.77 -29.44
CA LEU A 196 -3.85 -83.72 -28.48
C LEU A 196 -4.03 -84.84 -27.41
N SER A 197 -4.72 -84.44 -26.33
CA SER A 197 -5.95 -85.05 -25.72
C SER A 197 -5.92 -85.74 -24.33
N GLU A 198 -7.08 -85.61 -23.65
CA GLU A 198 -7.68 -86.41 -22.54
C GLU A 198 -6.91 -86.59 -21.20
N GLY A 199 -7.57 -86.81 -20.03
CA GLY A 199 -9.02 -86.84 -19.71
C GLY A 199 -9.33 -87.32 -18.26
N ASN A 200 -10.64 -87.32 -17.88
CA ASN A 200 -11.30 -87.92 -16.68
C ASN A 200 -11.11 -87.21 -15.30
N GLU A 201 -12.15 -86.84 -14.50
CA GLU A 201 -13.20 -87.65 -13.81
C GLU A 201 -12.63 -88.66 -12.77
N THR A 202 -13.13 -88.94 -11.55
CA THR A 202 -14.37 -88.69 -10.73
C THR A 202 -14.05 -89.00 -9.22
N MET A 203 -14.86 -88.82 -8.14
CA MET A 203 -16.02 -87.96 -7.74
C MET A 203 -16.47 -88.32 -6.27
N ASP A 204 -17.11 -87.39 -5.52
CA ASP A 204 -17.81 -87.54 -4.19
C ASP A 204 -16.99 -88.00 -2.93
N ASN A 205 -17.41 -87.89 -1.64
CA ASN A 205 -18.70 -87.49 -1.01
C ASN A 205 -18.59 -86.91 0.45
N GLU A 206 -19.72 -86.39 0.97
CA GLU A 206 -20.21 -86.35 2.39
C GLU A 206 -19.56 -85.51 3.55
N THR A 207 -20.21 -84.36 3.81
CA THR A 207 -20.74 -83.83 5.10
C THR A 207 -20.01 -83.96 6.46
N THR A 208 -19.78 -82.80 7.11
CA THR A 208 -20.39 -82.46 8.44
C THR A 208 -20.27 -80.96 8.74
N GLU A 209 -21.18 -80.42 9.56
CA GLU A 209 -21.29 -78.97 9.87
C GLU A 209 -21.10 -78.71 11.38
N TRP A 210 -20.24 -77.75 11.76
CA TRP A 210 -20.31 -76.98 13.01
C TRP A 210 -19.48 -75.69 12.89
N ASN A 211 -20.05 -74.56 13.33
CA ASN A 211 -19.41 -73.23 13.23
C ASN A 211 -18.43 -72.95 14.37
N GLN A 212 -17.24 -72.40 14.04
CA GLN A 212 -16.61 -71.35 14.85
C GLN A 212 -15.58 -70.52 14.05
N THR A 213 -15.49 -69.23 14.37
CA THR A 213 -14.80 -68.21 13.58
C THR A 213 -13.28 -68.21 13.76
N THR A 214 -12.53 -68.33 12.66
CA THR A 214 -11.12 -67.93 12.56
C THR A 214 -10.86 -67.17 11.25
N ALA A 215 -9.75 -66.44 11.18
CA ALA A 215 -9.53 -65.40 10.16
C ALA A 215 -9.38 -65.95 8.73
N ALA A 216 -9.93 -65.23 7.76
CA ALA A 216 -9.61 -65.42 6.34
C ALA A 216 -8.14 -65.08 6.06
N PRO A 217 -7.46 -65.76 5.11
CA PRO A 217 -6.08 -65.44 4.75
C PRO A 217 -5.94 -64.01 4.20
N ALA A 218 -4.79 -63.39 4.44
CA ALA A 218 -4.47 -62.11 3.82
C ALA A 218 -4.46 -62.24 2.28
N PRO A 219 -5.03 -61.28 1.53
CA PRO A 219 -4.84 -61.24 0.08
C PRO A 219 -3.35 -61.11 -0.20
N GLY A 220 -2.83 -61.98 -1.08
CA GLY A 220 -1.40 -62.02 -1.39
C GLY A 220 -0.90 -60.69 -1.97
N ASN A 221 0.35 -60.35 -1.68
CA ASN A 221 0.98 -59.10 -2.11
C ASN A 221 0.95 -58.93 -3.64
N THR A 222 -0.07 -58.26 -4.17
CA THR A 222 0.12 -57.38 -5.32
C THR A 222 1.02 -56.25 -4.84
N THR A 223 2.32 -56.40 -5.07
CA THR A 223 3.26 -55.28 -5.03
C THR A 223 2.89 -54.33 -6.17
N SER A 224 1.93 -53.45 -5.90
CA SER A 224 1.72 -52.27 -6.71
C SER A 224 2.97 -51.42 -6.59
N GLU A 225 3.85 -51.53 -7.58
CA GLU A 225 4.84 -50.48 -7.82
C GLU A 225 4.08 -49.15 -7.87
N GLU A 226 4.53 -48.16 -7.11
CA GLU A 226 3.90 -46.84 -7.08
C GLU A 226 4.14 -46.15 -8.42
N LYS A 227 3.26 -46.43 -9.39
CA LYS A 227 3.26 -45.87 -10.75
C LYS A 227 3.28 -44.34 -10.69
N LYS A 228 4.48 -43.77 -10.76
CA LYS A 228 4.75 -42.41 -10.26
C LYS A 228 4.47 -41.31 -11.29
N TYR A 229 3.33 -41.42 -11.97
CA TYR A 229 2.87 -40.42 -12.91
C TYR A 229 2.58 -39.10 -12.18
N LYS A 230 3.19 -38.01 -12.64
CA LYS A 230 2.82 -36.65 -12.26
C LYS A 230 1.94 -36.05 -13.34
N LEU A 231 0.79 -35.50 -12.97
CA LEU A 231 -0.04 -34.75 -13.90
C LEU A 231 0.46 -33.31 -14.01
N ALA A 232 0.67 -32.82 -15.23
CA ALA A 232 1.17 -31.48 -15.51
C ALA A 232 0.34 -30.80 -16.60
N VAL A 233 0.24 -29.47 -16.54
CA VAL A 233 -0.28 -28.67 -17.66
C VAL A 233 0.91 -28.26 -18.53
N LYS A 234 0.86 -28.61 -19.83
CA LYS A 234 1.87 -28.20 -20.83
C LYS A 234 1.47 -26.82 -21.38
N LEU A 235 2.34 -25.83 -21.20
CA LEU A 235 2.16 -24.46 -21.68
C LEU A 235 3.26 -24.15 -22.68
N CYS A 236 2.92 -23.77 -23.91
CA CYS A 236 3.91 -23.46 -24.96
C CYS A 236 3.79 -22.02 -25.43
N SER A 237 4.92 -21.41 -25.82
CA SER A 237 4.96 -20.00 -26.27
C SER A 237 4.15 -19.78 -27.55
N GLN A 238 4.16 -20.76 -28.46
CA GLN A 238 3.32 -20.85 -29.66
C GLN A 238 2.94 -22.31 -29.90
N GLN A 239 1.85 -22.56 -30.63
CA GLN A 239 1.40 -23.91 -30.95
C GLN A 239 2.45 -24.64 -31.80
N GLY A 240 2.91 -25.81 -31.33
CA GLY A 240 4.00 -26.57 -31.98
C GLY A 240 5.42 -26.02 -31.76
N SER A 241 5.63 -25.07 -30.84
CA SER A 241 6.98 -24.61 -30.47
C SER A 241 7.62 -25.51 -29.42
N ASP A 242 8.91 -25.82 -29.56
CA ASP A 242 9.70 -26.56 -28.55
C ASP A 242 9.82 -25.82 -27.20
N ASN A 243 9.59 -24.50 -27.19
CA ASN A 243 9.64 -23.70 -25.97
C ASN A 243 8.32 -23.85 -25.17
N CYS A 244 8.22 -24.98 -24.46
CA CYS A 244 7.16 -25.27 -23.51
C CYS A 244 7.67 -25.33 -22.06
N THR A 245 6.83 -24.90 -21.12
CA THR A 245 6.98 -25.13 -19.68
C THR A 245 5.93 -26.12 -19.19
N TYR A 246 6.31 -26.97 -18.24
CA TYR A 246 5.41 -27.95 -17.62
C TYR A 246 5.08 -27.49 -16.20
N ARG A 247 3.79 -27.19 -15.95
CA ARG A 247 3.30 -26.82 -14.63
C ARG A 247 2.87 -28.10 -13.91
N ASN A 248 3.79 -28.66 -13.13
CA ASN A 248 3.63 -29.94 -12.44
C ASN A 248 2.72 -29.80 -11.20
N PHE A 249 1.86 -30.80 -10.95
CA PHE A 249 1.01 -30.89 -9.77
C PHE A 249 1.23 -32.20 -9.01
N SER A 250 0.96 -32.19 -7.70
CA SER A 250 1.01 -33.38 -6.83
C SER A 250 -0.31 -34.15 -6.74
N SER A 251 -1.42 -33.55 -7.19
CA SER A 251 -2.76 -34.13 -7.18
C SER A 251 -3.47 -33.88 -8.50
N ALA A 252 -4.08 -34.93 -9.06
CA ALA A 252 -4.83 -34.83 -10.30
C ALA A 252 -6.03 -33.87 -10.18
N ALA A 253 -6.69 -33.83 -9.02
CA ALA A 253 -7.81 -32.91 -8.77
C ALA A 253 -7.36 -31.44 -8.88
N GLN A 254 -6.19 -31.08 -8.34
CA GLN A 254 -5.67 -29.72 -8.45
C GLN A 254 -5.29 -29.36 -9.90
N ALA A 255 -4.67 -30.28 -10.63
CA ALA A 255 -4.33 -30.07 -12.04
C ALA A 255 -5.58 -29.86 -12.91
N VAL A 256 -6.64 -30.65 -12.68
CA VAL A 256 -7.95 -30.54 -13.34
C VAL A 256 -8.61 -29.19 -13.07
N THR A 257 -8.68 -28.77 -11.80
CA THR A 257 -9.26 -27.45 -11.45
C THR A 257 -8.47 -26.29 -12.07
N GLU A 258 -7.13 -26.32 -12.00
CA GLU A 258 -6.28 -25.26 -12.56
C GLU A 258 -6.30 -25.22 -14.10
N TRP A 259 -6.44 -26.38 -14.76
CA TRP A 259 -6.68 -26.47 -16.20
C TRP A 259 -8.04 -25.88 -16.59
N TYR A 260 -9.11 -26.27 -15.88
CA TYR A 260 -10.46 -25.78 -16.13
C TYR A 260 -10.54 -24.26 -15.92
N ILE A 261 -9.85 -23.72 -14.91
CA ILE A 261 -9.73 -22.26 -14.69
C ILE A 261 -9.06 -21.56 -15.87
N LEU A 262 -7.97 -22.09 -16.45
CA LEU A 262 -7.30 -21.48 -17.60
C LEU A 262 -8.20 -21.45 -18.84
N GLN A 263 -8.88 -22.57 -19.12
CA GLN A 263 -9.76 -22.68 -20.29
C GLN A 263 -11.04 -21.85 -20.13
N SER A 264 -11.70 -21.90 -18.97
CA SER A 264 -12.89 -21.09 -18.70
C SER A 264 -12.55 -19.60 -18.67
N THR A 265 -11.36 -19.20 -18.23
CA THR A 265 -10.85 -17.82 -18.32
C THR A 265 -10.77 -17.34 -19.78
N SER A 266 -10.29 -18.18 -20.71
CA SER A 266 -10.23 -17.85 -22.16
C SER A 266 -11.63 -17.72 -22.79
N ILE A 267 -12.55 -18.63 -22.46
CA ILE A 267 -13.94 -18.60 -22.96
C ILE A 267 -14.67 -17.37 -22.41
N LEU A 268 -14.60 -17.16 -21.09
CA LEU A 268 -15.29 -16.07 -20.41
C LEU A 268 -14.72 -14.70 -20.78
N SER A 269 -13.44 -14.57 -21.14
CA SER A 269 -12.86 -13.25 -21.46
C SER A 269 -13.55 -12.57 -22.66
N LYS A 270 -14.05 -13.36 -23.62
CA LYS A 270 -14.82 -12.91 -24.79
C LYS A 270 -16.26 -12.45 -24.48
N VAL A 271 -16.86 -12.93 -23.40
CA VAL A 271 -18.27 -12.62 -23.05
C VAL A 271 -18.39 -11.16 -22.56
N PRO A 272 -19.34 -10.35 -23.05
CA PRO A 272 -19.49 -8.96 -22.61
C PRO A 272 -20.00 -8.86 -21.16
N LEU A 273 -19.66 -7.74 -20.48
CA LEU A 273 -19.96 -7.56 -19.05
C LEU A 273 -21.45 -7.64 -18.71
N HIS A 274 -22.34 -7.11 -19.56
CA HIS A 274 -23.78 -7.17 -19.33
C HIS A 274 -24.33 -8.60 -19.33
N GLU A 275 -23.75 -9.49 -20.14
CA GLU A 275 -24.16 -10.89 -20.23
C GLU A 275 -23.59 -11.71 -19.07
N LYS A 276 -22.34 -11.44 -18.67
CA LYS A 276 -21.76 -11.95 -17.42
C LYS A 276 -22.63 -11.63 -16.20
N ILE A 277 -23.14 -10.41 -16.09
CA ILE A 277 -24.03 -9.98 -15.01
C ILE A 277 -25.39 -10.70 -15.07
N ARG A 278 -25.94 -10.94 -16.27
CA ARG A 278 -27.19 -11.69 -16.48
C ARG A 278 -27.08 -13.15 -16.01
N MET A 279 -25.97 -13.82 -16.32
CA MET A 279 -25.72 -15.22 -15.94
C MET A 279 -25.31 -15.40 -14.46
N GLY A 280 -25.01 -14.29 -13.76
CA GLY A 280 -24.71 -14.29 -12.32
C GLY A 280 -25.96 -14.48 -11.45
N TYR A 281 -25.74 -14.67 -10.15
CA TYR A 281 -26.81 -14.64 -9.15
C TYR A 281 -27.35 -13.20 -9.00
N GLN A 282 -28.67 -13.04 -8.97
CA GLN A 282 -29.30 -11.72 -8.81
C GLN A 282 -29.53 -11.39 -7.33
N ALA A 283 -29.78 -10.13 -7.01
CA ALA A 283 -29.87 -9.65 -5.63
C ALA A 283 -31.13 -10.22 -4.93
N GLU A 284 -32.21 -10.30 -5.71
CA GLU A 284 -33.52 -10.84 -5.38
C GLU A 284 -33.48 -12.33 -5.05
N ASP A 285 -32.69 -13.11 -5.80
CA ASP A 285 -32.53 -14.55 -5.57
C ASP A 285 -31.69 -14.83 -4.31
N MET A 286 -30.62 -14.04 -4.12
CA MET A 286 -29.56 -14.35 -3.16
C MET A 286 -29.81 -13.76 -1.77
N ILE A 287 -30.52 -12.63 -1.65
CA ILE A 287 -30.72 -11.91 -0.38
C ILE A 287 -32.20 -11.97 0.01
N LEU A 288 -32.59 -13.05 0.69
CA LEU A 288 -33.98 -13.32 1.06
C LEU A 288 -34.50 -12.35 2.13
N ALA A 289 -33.68 -12.05 3.15
CA ALA A 289 -34.06 -11.14 4.23
C ALA A 289 -32.90 -10.26 4.71
N CYS A 290 -33.21 -9.01 5.08
CA CYS A 290 -32.25 -8.04 5.62
C CYS A 290 -32.87 -7.20 6.74
N LEU A 291 -32.16 -7.07 7.86
CA LEU A 291 -32.53 -6.22 8.99
C LEU A 291 -31.28 -5.55 9.56
N TYR A 292 -31.25 -4.22 9.64
CA TYR A 292 -30.16 -3.46 10.26
C TYR A 292 -30.61 -2.87 11.60
N GLY A 293 -30.20 -3.50 12.69
CA GLY A 293 -30.69 -3.22 14.03
C GLY A 293 -32.20 -3.48 14.15
N ALA A 294 -32.98 -2.41 14.06
CA ALA A 294 -34.45 -2.41 14.06
C ALA A 294 -35.07 -1.91 12.73
N GLU A 295 -34.26 -1.42 11.78
CA GLU A 295 -34.73 -0.90 10.50
C GLU A 295 -34.69 -2.01 9.43
N PRO A 296 -35.83 -2.36 8.79
CA PRO A 296 -35.85 -3.37 7.74
C PRO A 296 -35.13 -2.83 6.49
N CYS A 297 -34.28 -3.67 5.91
CA CYS A 297 -33.61 -3.39 4.65
C CYS A 297 -34.01 -4.44 3.61
N ASN A 298 -33.69 -4.18 2.34
CA ASN A 298 -33.92 -5.14 1.26
C ASN A 298 -32.78 -5.09 0.24
N TYR A 299 -32.78 -6.01 -0.72
CA TYR A 299 -31.73 -6.17 -1.73
C TYR A 299 -31.38 -4.87 -2.48
N LYS A 300 -32.31 -3.90 -2.54
CA LYS A 300 -32.12 -2.58 -3.17
C LYS A 300 -31.18 -1.64 -2.40
N ASN A 301 -30.92 -1.90 -1.11
CA ASN A 301 -29.94 -1.15 -0.31
C ASN A 301 -28.49 -1.62 -0.54
N PHE A 302 -28.26 -2.59 -1.45
CA PHE A 302 -26.93 -3.12 -1.74
C PHE A 302 -26.47 -2.63 -3.11
N THR A 303 -25.30 -1.99 -3.18
CA THR A 303 -24.69 -1.66 -4.47
C THR A 303 -24.18 -2.94 -5.13
N GLN A 304 -24.62 -3.23 -6.35
CA GLN A 304 -24.11 -4.36 -7.13
C GLN A 304 -22.74 -4.02 -7.73
N ILE A 305 -21.79 -4.95 -7.63
CA ILE A 305 -20.55 -4.95 -8.41
C ILE A 305 -20.34 -6.29 -9.11
N TYR A 306 -19.49 -6.31 -10.13
CA TYR A 306 -19.03 -7.54 -10.77
C TYR A 306 -17.57 -7.83 -10.39
N HIS A 307 -17.34 -8.93 -9.67
CA HIS A 307 -16.02 -9.38 -9.23
C HIS A 307 -15.55 -10.58 -10.09
N PRO A 308 -14.43 -10.50 -10.84
CA PRO A 308 -14.06 -11.53 -11.82
C PRO A 308 -13.95 -12.97 -11.29
N ASP A 309 -13.51 -13.17 -10.03
CA ASP A 309 -13.44 -14.50 -9.40
C ASP A 309 -14.79 -15.04 -8.86
N HIS A 310 -15.80 -14.18 -8.65
CA HIS A 310 -17.01 -14.49 -7.87
C HIS A 310 -18.33 -13.99 -8.50
N GLY A 311 -18.30 -13.46 -9.72
CA GLY A 311 -19.51 -13.02 -10.44
C GLY A 311 -20.14 -11.77 -9.82
N ASN A 312 -21.45 -11.79 -9.63
CA ASN A 312 -22.18 -10.70 -9.00
C ASN A 312 -21.95 -10.70 -7.48
N CYS A 313 -21.56 -9.53 -6.94
CA CYS A 313 -21.43 -9.28 -5.51
C CYS A 313 -22.27 -8.06 -5.12
N TYR A 314 -22.70 -8.03 -3.86
CA TYR A 314 -23.63 -7.04 -3.33
C TYR A 314 -23.02 -6.42 -2.07
N ILE A 315 -22.96 -5.08 -2.03
CA ILE A 315 -22.27 -4.33 -0.97
C ILE A 315 -23.27 -3.53 -0.14
N PHE A 316 -23.49 -3.94 1.11
CA PHE A 316 -24.22 -3.12 2.09
C PHE A 316 -23.34 -1.95 2.56
N ASN A 317 -23.94 -0.77 2.72
CA ASN A 317 -23.31 0.41 3.33
C ASN A 317 -21.97 0.87 2.70
N TRP A 318 -21.82 0.77 1.38
CA TRP A 318 -20.57 1.14 0.68
C TRP A 318 -20.28 2.64 0.71
N GLY A 319 -21.32 3.48 0.88
CA GLY A 319 -21.22 4.93 1.00
C GLY A 319 -20.94 5.67 -0.32
N MET A 320 -21.23 5.05 -1.47
CA MET A 320 -21.03 5.65 -2.81
C MET A 320 -22.17 6.60 -3.17
N ASP A 321 -23.41 6.10 -3.19
CA ASP A 321 -24.62 6.82 -3.60
C ASP A 321 -25.34 7.48 -2.41
N GLU A 322 -25.41 6.77 -1.28
CA GLU A 322 -26.05 7.22 -0.02
C GLU A 322 -25.00 7.52 1.07
N GLU A 323 -25.38 8.27 2.10
CA GLU A 323 -24.51 8.47 3.28
C GLU A 323 -24.39 7.20 4.10
N ALA A 324 -23.18 6.92 4.60
CA ALA A 324 -22.91 5.68 5.29
C ALA A 324 -23.54 5.61 6.70
N LEU A 325 -24.33 4.56 6.92
CA LEU A 325 -25.03 4.26 8.16
C LEU A 325 -24.06 4.10 9.33
N ASN A 326 -24.45 4.64 10.48
CA ASN A 326 -23.72 4.55 11.74
C ASN A 326 -24.31 3.48 12.65
N SER A 327 -23.50 2.96 13.57
CA SER A 327 -23.94 2.16 14.71
C SER A 327 -23.42 2.80 16.00
N SER A 328 -24.32 2.95 16.97
CA SER A 328 -24.07 3.61 18.26
C SER A 328 -24.17 2.68 19.46
N ASN A 329 -24.51 1.40 19.27
CA ASN A 329 -24.66 0.39 20.31
C ASN A 329 -23.91 -0.89 19.88
N PRO A 330 -23.16 -1.56 20.79
CA PRO A 330 -22.53 -2.85 20.51
C PRO A 330 -23.54 -4.00 20.65
N GLY A 331 -23.20 -5.17 20.09
CA GLY A 331 -23.97 -6.41 20.25
C GLY A 331 -24.94 -6.75 19.10
N ALA A 332 -25.29 -8.04 19.01
CA ALA A 332 -25.97 -8.63 17.86
C ALA A 332 -27.37 -8.06 17.56
N GLU A 333 -28.05 -7.47 18.54
CA GLU A 333 -29.37 -6.87 18.33
C GLU A 333 -29.32 -5.64 17.42
N PHE A 334 -28.24 -4.85 17.48
CA PHE A 334 -28.03 -3.59 16.75
C PHE A 334 -27.17 -3.74 15.49
N GLY A 335 -26.82 -4.98 15.11
CA GLY A 335 -26.03 -5.29 13.93
C GLY A 335 -26.85 -5.50 12.66
N LEU A 336 -26.16 -5.80 11.57
CA LEU A 336 -26.77 -6.30 10.32
C LEU A 336 -27.07 -7.79 10.47
N LYS A 337 -28.31 -8.18 10.16
CA LYS A 337 -28.80 -9.56 10.14
C LYS A 337 -29.30 -9.89 8.75
N LEU A 338 -28.84 -11.00 8.17
CA LEU A 338 -29.19 -11.42 6.81
C LEU A 338 -29.57 -12.89 6.76
N ILE A 339 -30.47 -13.23 5.83
CA ILE A 339 -30.71 -14.60 5.37
C ILE A 339 -30.43 -14.62 3.87
N LEU A 340 -29.55 -15.53 3.44
CA LEU A 340 -29.12 -15.70 2.06
C LEU A 340 -29.52 -17.08 1.52
N ASP A 341 -29.76 -17.17 0.22
CA ASP A 341 -29.74 -18.43 -0.55
C ASP A 341 -28.53 -18.42 -1.48
N ILE A 342 -27.78 -19.53 -1.51
CA ILE A 342 -26.66 -19.75 -2.43
C ILE A 342 -26.98 -20.74 -3.55
N SER A 343 -28.09 -21.47 -3.46
CA SER A 343 -28.58 -22.42 -4.47
C SER A 343 -27.47 -23.35 -5.03
N GLN A 344 -26.94 -24.21 -4.15
CA GLN A 344 -25.80 -25.11 -4.45
C GLN A 344 -26.01 -26.00 -5.68
N GLN A 345 -27.26 -26.37 -5.99
CA GLN A 345 -27.62 -27.20 -7.14
C GLN A 345 -27.25 -26.58 -8.50
N ASP A 346 -27.06 -25.27 -8.57
CA ASP A 346 -26.65 -24.52 -9.78
C ASP A 346 -25.14 -24.22 -9.82
N TYR A 347 -24.31 -24.93 -9.04
CA TYR A 347 -22.86 -24.73 -9.02
C TYR A 347 -22.14 -25.32 -10.25
N ILE A 348 -21.08 -24.64 -10.70
CA ILE A 348 -20.21 -25.12 -11.78
C ILE A 348 -19.23 -26.17 -11.20
N PRO A 349 -19.35 -27.48 -11.52
CA PRO A 349 -18.71 -28.54 -10.73
C PRO A 349 -17.18 -28.49 -10.71
N TYR A 350 -16.56 -28.05 -11.81
CA TYR A 350 -15.11 -28.04 -11.99
C TYR A 350 -14.44 -26.72 -11.58
N LEU A 351 -15.23 -25.69 -11.26
CA LEU A 351 -14.75 -24.34 -10.91
C LEU A 351 -15.00 -24.00 -9.44
N SER A 352 -16.12 -24.46 -8.87
CA SER A 352 -16.66 -23.96 -7.60
C SER A 352 -16.80 -25.07 -6.57
N SER A 353 -15.67 -25.64 -6.14
CA SER A 353 -15.61 -26.77 -5.19
C SER A 353 -15.93 -26.41 -3.73
N ALA A 354 -15.95 -25.13 -3.37
CA ALA A 354 -16.30 -24.66 -2.03
C ALA A 354 -17.75 -24.14 -2.01
N ALA A 355 -18.64 -24.86 -1.34
CA ALA A 355 -20.01 -24.43 -1.09
C ALA A 355 -20.09 -23.40 0.06
N GLY A 356 -20.78 -22.29 -0.16
CA GLY A 356 -20.94 -21.22 0.83
C GLY A 356 -21.08 -19.84 0.20
N ALA A 357 -21.23 -18.81 1.04
CA ALA A 357 -21.09 -17.42 0.63
C ALA A 357 -19.68 -16.90 0.95
N ARG A 358 -19.18 -16.00 0.11
CA ARG A 358 -17.98 -15.19 0.37
C ARG A 358 -18.37 -13.87 1.00
N LEU A 359 -17.72 -13.51 2.10
CA LEU A 359 -17.98 -12.27 2.83
C LEU A 359 -16.69 -11.49 3.08
N MET A 360 -16.74 -10.17 2.95
CA MET A 360 -15.64 -9.26 3.28
C MET A 360 -16.16 -7.98 3.95
N LEU A 361 -15.55 -7.61 5.08
CA LEU A 361 -15.75 -6.32 5.73
C LEU A 361 -14.65 -5.35 5.29
N HIS A 362 -15.03 -4.14 4.86
CA HIS A 362 -14.09 -3.14 4.39
C HIS A 362 -14.57 -1.70 4.63
N GLN A 363 -13.71 -0.75 4.29
CA GLN A 363 -14.00 0.68 4.42
C GLN A 363 -15.02 1.13 3.37
N GLN A 364 -15.77 2.20 3.66
CA GLN A 364 -16.55 2.91 2.64
C GLN A 364 -15.64 3.34 1.48
N LYS A 365 -16.19 3.27 0.25
CA LYS A 365 -15.51 3.62 -1.01
C LYS A 365 -14.22 2.85 -1.33
N SER A 366 -13.85 1.79 -0.61
CA SER A 366 -12.75 0.89 -1.02
C SER A 366 -13.26 -0.25 -1.91
N PHE A 367 -12.41 -0.79 -2.79
CA PHE A 367 -12.74 -1.98 -3.58
C PHE A 367 -12.58 -3.27 -2.74
N PRO A 368 -13.54 -4.22 -2.77
CA PRO A 368 -13.46 -5.46 -1.99
C PRO A 368 -12.60 -6.53 -2.67
N PHE A 369 -11.38 -6.75 -2.17
CA PHE A 369 -10.48 -7.82 -2.63
C PHE A 369 -10.76 -9.16 -1.92
N LEU A 370 -11.92 -9.76 -2.22
CA LEU A 370 -12.43 -10.98 -1.56
C LEU A 370 -11.47 -12.18 -1.59
N LYS A 371 -10.64 -12.28 -2.64
CA LYS A 371 -9.65 -13.37 -2.76
C LYS A 371 -8.54 -13.30 -1.72
N ASP A 372 -8.23 -12.09 -1.24
CA ASP A 372 -7.08 -11.79 -0.37
C ASP A 372 -7.51 -11.56 1.10
N GLN A 373 -8.72 -11.03 1.32
CA GLN A 373 -9.24 -10.67 2.65
C GLN A 373 -10.64 -11.22 2.98
N GLY A 374 -11.29 -11.91 2.05
CA GLY A 374 -12.62 -12.49 2.27
C GLY A 374 -12.58 -13.79 3.09
N ILE A 375 -13.61 -13.99 3.90
CA ILE A 375 -13.90 -15.23 4.64
C ILE A 375 -15.00 -16.04 3.91
N TYR A 376 -15.32 -17.23 4.42
CA TYR A 376 -16.48 -18.02 4.01
C TYR A 376 -17.53 -18.03 5.12
N ALA A 377 -18.81 -18.08 4.74
CA ALA A 377 -19.93 -18.42 5.62
C ALA A 377 -20.54 -19.76 5.17
N MET A 378 -20.86 -20.62 6.15
CA MET A 378 -21.28 -22.01 5.93
C MET A 378 -22.80 -22.13 5.82
N ALA A 379 -23.27 -22.92 4.84
CA ALA A 379 -24.70 -23.21 4.70
C ALA A 379 -25.24 -24.08 5.84
N GLY A 380 -26.52 -23.92 6.16
CA GLY A 380 -27.15 -24.59 7.31
C GLY A 380 -26.70 -24.06 8.67
N THR A 381 -26.09 -22.86 8.72
CA THR A 381 -25.60 -22.24 9.95
C THR A 381 -25.98 -20.77 10.09
N GLU A 382 -26.03 -20.33 11.34
CA GLU A 382 -26.03 -18.94 11.77
C GLU A 382 -24.60 -18.53 12.13
N THR A 383 -23.94 -17.81 11.21
CA THR A 383 -22.58 -17.28 11.41
C THR A 383 -22.67 -15.90 12.07
N SER A 384 -22.25 -15.82 13.33
CA SER A 384 -22.20 -14.59 14.13
C SER A 384 -20.78 -14.01 14.17
N ILE A 385 -20.64 -12.78 13.66
CA ILE A 385 -19.38 -12.08 13.43
C ILE A 385 -19.33 -10.82 14.31
N GLY A 386 -18.55 -10.90 15.40
CA GLY A 386 -18.20 -9.74 16.22
C GLY A 386 -17.05 -8.96 15.59
N VAL A 387 -17.24 -7.66 15.37
CA VAL A 387 -16.31 -6.78 14.65
C VAL A 387 -15.62 -5.80 15.62
N LEU A 388 -14.30 -5.66 15.45
CA LEU A 388 -13.44 -4.62 16.03
C LEU A 388 -12.73 -3.88 14.88
N VAL A 389 -12.79 -2.55 14.88
CA VAL A 389 -12.07 -1.71 13.91
C VAL A 389 -10.66 -1.42 14.45
N ASP A 390 -9.63 -1.80 13.70
CA ASP A 390 -8.22 -1.57 14.02
C ASP A 390 -7.66 -0.50 13.05
N GLU A 391 -7.56 0.72 13.55
CA GLU A 391 -7.08 1.91 12.81
C GLU A 391 -5.58 2.10 13.04
N LEU A 392 -4.79 2.30 11.97
CA LEU A 392 -3.37 2.65 12.03
C LEU A 392 -3.15 3.99 11.32
N GLU A 393 -2.70 5.01 12.06
CA GLU A 393 -2.39 6.34 11.55
C GLU A 393 -0.88 6.58 11.58
N ARG A 394 -0.24 6.60 10.41
CA ARG A 394 1.21 6.85 10.26
C ARG A 394 1.50 8.32 10.02
N MET A 395 2.66 8.78 10.47
CA MET A 395 3.08 10.20 10.38
C MET A 395 3.31 10.71 8.95
N GLY A 396 3.46 9.82 7.96
CA GLY A 396 3.78 10.18 6.58
C GLY A 396 5.22 10.66 6.37
N TYR A 397 5.56 10.97 5.11
CA TYR A 397 6.89 11.44 4.74
C TYR A 397 7.23 12.77 5.45
N PRO A 398 8.42 12.93 6.08
CA PRO A 398 9.62 12.09 5.97
C PRO A 398 9.77 10.99 7.06
N TYR A 399 8.80 10.83 7.96
CA TYR A 399 8.88 9.87 9.08
C TYR A 399 8.60 8.42 8.63
N SER A 400 7.57 8.25 7.81
CA SER A 400 7.08 6.94 7.35
C SER A 400 6.82 7.01 5.84
N ASP A 401 7.43 6.15 5.02
CA ASP A 401 7.19 6.16 3.57
C ASP A 401 5.86 5.48 3.24
N CYS A 402 4.82 6.28 3.16
CA CYS A 402 3.46 5.89 2.86
C CYS A 402 2.76 6.99 2.06
N THR A 403 1.67 6.63 1.38
CA THR A 403 0.84 7.58 0.62
C THR A 403 -0.48 7.86 1.33
N VAL A 404 -1.02 9.08 1.16
CA VAL A 404 -2.36 9.43 1.66
C VAL A 404 -3.44 9.10 0.63
N ASN A 405 -3.17 9.34 -0.66
CA ASN A 405 -4.16 9.26 -1.75
C ASN A 405 -3.72 8.38 -2.93
N GLY A 406 -2.50 7.84 -2.94
CA GLY A 406 -1.94 7.12 -4.08
C GLY A 406 -1.42 8.00 -5.23
N SER A 407 -1.43 9.33 -5.09
CA SER A 407 -1.09 10.28 -6.16
C SER A 407 0.42 10.45 -6.40
N ASP A 408 1.27 10.01 -5.48
CA ASP A 408 2.73 9.97 -5.61
C ASP A 408 3.26 8.61 -6.12
N VAL A 409 2.36 7.65 -6.36
CA VAL A 409 2.67 6.30 -6.85
C VAL A 409 2.75 6.33 -8.39
N PRO A 410 3.82 5.81 -9.01
CA PRO A 410 4.00 5.88 -10.47
C PRO A 410 3.04 4.99 -11.28
N VAL A 411 2.39 4.02 -10.64
CA VAL A 411 1.46 3.06 -11.27
C VAL A 411 0.05 3.65 -11.38
N LYS A 412 -0.50 3.79 -12.59
CA LYS A 412 -1.91 4.17 -12.80
C LYS A 412 -2.83 3.12 -12.15
N ASN A 413 -3.61 3.54 -11.14
CA ASN A 413 -4.60 2.67 -10.49
C ASN A 413 -5.77 2.36 -11.45
N LEU A 414 -5.87 1.13 -11.94
CA LEU A 414 -6.94 0.70 -12.86
C LEU A 414 -8.31 0.58 -12.17
N TYR A 415 -8.35 0.43 -10.84
CA TYR A 415 -9.59 0.38 -10.07
C TYR A 415 -10.26 1.74 -9.89
N SER A 416 -9.59 2.84 -10.29
CA SER A 416 -10.17 4.19 -10.32
C SER A 416 -11.46 4.29 -11.17
N GLN A 417 -11.67 3.37 -12.13
CA GLN A 417 -12.91 3.26 -12.90
C GLN A 417 -14.17 3.00 -12.02
N TYR A 418 -13.99 2.43 -10.83
CA TYR A 418 -15.05 2.21 -9.85
C TYR A 418 -15.20 3.39 -8.86
N ASN A 419 -14.47 4.49 -9.07
CA ASN A 419 -14.40 5.66 -8.18
C ASN A 419 -14.01 5.31 -6.72
N THR A 420 -13.21 4.24 -6.55
CA THR A 420 -12.76 3.76 -5.24
C THR A 420 -11.44 4.38 -4.77
N SER A 421 -11.23 4.42 -3.46
CA SER A 421 -9.98 4.86 -2.82
C SER A 421 -8.76 4.01 -3.23
N TYR A 422 -7.56 4.59 -3.07
CA TYR A 422 -6.31 3.87 -3.24
C TYR A 422 -6.14 2.76 -2.19
N SER A 423 -5.56 1.64 -2.60
CA SER A 423 -5.10 0.58 -1.69
C SER A 423 -3.88 -0.14 -2.29
N ILE A 424 -3.07 -0.75 -1.43
CA ILE A 424 -1.89 -1.50 -1.83
C ILE A 424 -2.24 -2.65 -2.81
N GLN A 425 -3.37 -3.33 -2.60
CA GLN A 425 -3.83 -4.42 -3.48
C GLN A 425 -4.26 -3.91 -4.87
N ALA A 426 -4.93 -2.76 -4.93
CA ALA A 426 -5.25 -2.12 -6.20
C ALA A 426 -3.98 -1.75 -6.99
N CYS A 427 -2.94 -1.26 -6.31
CA CYS A 427 -1.65 -0.94 -6.93
C CYS A 427 -0.93 -2.19 -7.46
N LEU A 428 -0.76 -3.23 -6.63
CA LEU A 428 -0.06 -4.46 -7.01
C LEU A 428 -0.76 -5.19 -8.17
N ARG A 429 -2.10 -5.25 -8.17
CA ARG A 429 -2.89 -5.84 -9.27
C ARG A 429 -2.83 -4.97 -10.54
N SER A 430 -2.85 -3.64 -10.42
CA SER A 430 -2.67 -2.73 -11.57
C SER A 430 -1.29 -2.86 -12.20
N CYS A 431 -0.22 -2.90 -11.39
CA CYS A 431 1.15 -3.07 -11.86
C CYS A 431 1.34 -4.39 -12.62
N PHE A 432 0.83 -5.50 -12.06
CA PHE A 432 0.89 -6.80 -12.72
C PHE A 432 0.15 -6.80 -14.07
N GLN A 433 -1.04 -6.18 -14.14
CA GLN A 433 -1.80 -6.06 -15.38
C GLN A 433 -1.05 -5.20 -16.43
N THR A 434 -0.48 -4.05 -16.03
CA THR A 434 0.32 -3.20 -16.93
C THR A 434 1.52 -3.97 -17.50
N HIS A 435 2.32 -4.64 -16.65
CA HIS A 435 3.44 -5.46 -17.13
C HIS A 435 2.98 -6.61 -18.03
N MET A 436 1.81 -7.19 -17.79
CA MET A 436 1.25 -8.22 -18.66
C MET A 436 0.81 -7.68 -20.03
N VAL A 437 0.22 -6.49 -20.08
CA VAL A 437 -0.09 -5.82 -21.36
C VAL A 437 1.19 -5.46 -22.12
N GLU A 438 2.22 -4.93 -21.44
CA GLU A 438 3.50 -4.55 -22.04
C GLU A 438 4.32 -5.74 -22.57
N ILE A 439 4.23 -6.90 -21.93
CA ILE A 439 5.07 -8.08 -22.26
C ILE A 439 4.32 -9.12 -23.08
N CYS A 440 3.01 -9.32 -22.84
CA CYS A 440 2.19 -10.32 -23.53
C CYS A 440 1.26 -9.72 -24.61
N GLY A 441 1.10 -8.40 -24.68
CA GLY A 441 0.23 -7.72 -25.67
C GLY A 441 -1.27 -7.73 -25.35
N CYS A 442 -1.72 -8.46 -24.32
CA CYS A 442 -3.10 -8.58 -23.90
C CYS A 442 -3.24 -8.57 -22.36
N GLY A 443 -4.40 -8.16 -21.84
CA GLY A 443 -4.65 -8.13 -20.39
C GLY A 443 -5.33 -9.38 -19.86
N HIS A 444 -5.06 -9.74 -18.59
CA HIS A 444 -5.70 -10.88 -17.94
C HIS A 444 -7.15 -10.56 -17.53
N TYR A 445 -8.07 -11.51 -17.72
CA TYR A 445 -9.50 -11.36 -17.41
C TYR A 445 -9.81 -11.06 -15.93
N MET A 446 -9.00 -11.57 -14.99
CA MET A 446 -9.25 -11.37 -13.56
C MET A 446 -8.91 -9.96 -13.01
N PHE A 447 -8.49 -9.03 -13.87
CA PHE A 447 -8.18 -7.64 -13.49
C PHE A 447 -8.80 -6.66 -14.49
N PRO A 448 -9.12 -5.41 -14.08
CA PRO A 448 -9.53 -4.35 -15.00
C PRO A 448 -8.52 -4.13 -16.14
N LEU A 449 -8.98 -3.63 -17.29
CA LEU A 449 -8.13 -3.32 -18.44
C LEU A 449 -7.76 -1.84 -18.53
N PRO A 450 -6.57 -1.49 -19.03
CA PRO A 450 -6.31 -0.17 -19.58
C PRO A 450 -7.20 0.13 -20.79
N GLU A 451 -7.48 1.41 -21.03
CA GLU A 451 -8.24 1.89 -22.19
C GLU A 451 -7.60 1.46 -23.52
N GLY A 452 -8.39 0.90 -24.43
CA GLY A 452 -7.92 0.47 -25.76
C GLY A 452 -7.25 -0.90 -25.84
N VAL A 453 -7.21 -1.67 -24.73
CA VAL A 453 -6.62 -3.01 -24.67
C VAL A 453 -7.72 -4.07 -24.57
N ASN A 454 -7.50 -5.24 -25.18
CA ASN A 454 -8.41 -6.39 -25.10
C ASN A 454 -7.94 -7.45 -24.09
N TYR A 455 -8.86 -8.30 -23.62
CA TYR A 455 -8.51 -9.46 -22.80
C TYR A 455 -7.84 -10.56 -23.63
N CYS A 456 -6.90 -11.27 -23.01
CA CYS A 456 -6.31 -12.49 -23.56
C CYS A 456 -7.36 -13.59 -23.77
N ASN A 457 -7.20 -14.36 -24.85
CA ASN A 457 -7.93 -15.59 -25.16
C ASN A 457 -7.07 -16.47 -26.10
N ASN A 458 -7.42 -17.75 -26.22
CA ASN A 458 -6.61 -18.73 -26.95
C ASN A 458 -6.55 -18.50 -28.47
N GLU A 459 -7.56 -17.87 -29.07
CA GLU A 459 -7.63 -17.66 -30.54
C GLU A 459 -6.78 -16.46 -30.96
N ASP A 460 -6.97 -15.31 -30.33
CA ASP A 460 -6.23 -14.08 -30.67
C ASP A 460 -4.77 -14.14 -30.17
N ASN A 461 -4.53 -14.82 -29.05
CA ASN A 461 -3.25 -14.80 -28.32
C ASN A 461 -2.87 -16.18 -27.77
N PRO A 462 -2.64 -17.23 -28.60
CA PRO A 462 -2.43 -18.61 -28.12
C PRO A 462 -1.31 -18.79 -27.09
N GLY A 463 -0.28 -17.93 -27.10
CA GLY A 463 0.80 -17.93 -26.10
C GLY A 463 0.47 -17.30 -24.74
N TRP A 464 -0.75 -16.77 -24.53
CA TRP A 464 -1.08 -15.98 -23.33
C TRP A 464 -0.89 -16.76 -22.02
N ALA A 465 -1.24 -18.06 -22.00
CA ALA A 465 -1.16 -18.88 -20.79
C ALA A 465 0.29 -19.15 -20.38
N TYR A 466 1.19 -19.37 -21.36
CA TYR A 466 2.64 -19.44 -21.14
C TYR A 466 3.18 -18.10 -20.61
N CYS A 467 2.78 -16.98 -21.21
CA CYS A 467 3.24 -15.65 -20.83
C CYS A 467 2.77 -15.27 -19.40
N TYR A 468 1.49 -15.47 -19.09
CA TYR A 468 0.92 -15.27 -17.76
C TYR A 468 1.59 -16.14 -16.70
N SER A 469 1.81 -17.44 -16.96
CA SER A 469 2.51 -18.36 -16.04
C SER A 469 3.96 -17.90 -15.78
N SER A 470 4.66 -17.46 -16.83
CA SER A 470 6.03 -16.94 -16.75
C SER A 470 6.11 -15.64 -15.95
N LEU A 471 5.15 -14.72 -16.12
CA LEU A 471 5.07 -13.50 -15.31
C LEU A 471 4.69 -13.78 -13.85
N ARG A 472 3.73 -14.68 -13.61
CA ARG A 472 3.23 -15.02 -12.27
C ARG A 472 4.30 -15.69 -11.41
N SER A 473 5.15 -16.51 -12.02
CA SER A 473 6.30 -17.17 -11.38
C SER A 473 7.54 -16.27 -11.23
N SER A 474 7.66 -15.19 -12.01
CA SER A 474 8.80 -14.27 -11.96
C SER A 474 8.84 -13.44 -10.67
N ILE A 475 9.74 -13.84 -9.75
CA ILE A 475 10.03 -13.09 -8.51
C ILE A 475 10.49 -11.67 -8.82
N LYS A 476 11.30 -11.47 -9.87
CA LYS A 476 11.80 -10.14 -10.29
C LYS A 476 10.64 -9.19 -10.62
N GLN A 477 9.65 -9.66 -11.39
CA GLN A 477 8.50 -8.82 -11.75
C GLN A 477 7.64 -8.48 -10.52
N ARG A 478 7.47 -9.45 -9.61
CA ARG A 478 6.77 -9.21 -8.34
C ARG A 478 7.48 -8.16 -7.48
N GLN A 479 8.81 -8.20 -7.39
CA GLN A 479 9.59 -7.24 -6.63
C GLN A 479 9.48 -5.83 -7.20
N ILE A 480 9.56 -5.65 -8.53
CA ILE A 480 9.38 -4.33 -9.17
C ILE A 480 8.03 -3.71 -8.80
N CYS A 481 6.95 -4.49 -8.77
CA CYS A 481 5.65 -3.98 -8.33
C CYS A 481 5.58 -3.67 -6.83
N ILE A 482 6.29 -4.40 -5.98
CA ILE A 482 6.38 -4.10 -4.54
C ILE A 482 7.16 -2.79 -4.34
N ASP A 483 8.33 -2.65 -4.96
CA ASP A 483 9.18 -1.46 -4.85
C ASP A 483 8.53 -0.19 -5.45
N SER A 484 7.56 -0.36 -6.37
CA SER A 484 6.83 0.73 -7.03
C SER A 484 5.53 1.14 -6.31
N CYS A 485 5.02 0.32 -5.39
CA CYS A 485 3.73 0.54 -4.72
C CYS A 485 3.93 0.89 -3.25
N LYS A 486 3.24 1.93 -2.75
CA LYS A 486 3.32 2.36 -1.34
C LYS A 486 2.16 1.89 -0.50
N GLU A 487 2.42 1.63 0.77
CA GLU A 487 1.35 1.43 1.77
C GLU A 487 0.62 2.75 2.04
N THR A 488 -0.63 2.68 2.52
CA THR A 488 -1.37 3.88 2.94
C THR A 488 -0.89 4.37 4.31
N CYS A 489 -0.88 5.69 4.53
CA CYS A 489 -0.56 6.24 5.85
C CYS A 489 -1.69 6.00 6.85
N ASN A 490 -2.94 6.02 6.38
CA ASN A 490 -4.08 5.58 7.15
C ASN A 490 -4.47 4.18 6.66
N ASP A 491 -4.39 3.18 7.54
CA ASP A 491 -4.93 1.84 7.30
C ASP A 491 -6.06 1.58 8.30
N THR A 492 -7.02 0.74 7.92
CA THR A 492 -8.14 0.36 8.79
C THR A 492 -8.57 -1.05 8.45
N GLN A 493 -8.35 -1.95 9.41
CA GLN A 493 -8.59 -3.38 9.29
C GLN A 493 -9.75 -3.80 10.19
N TYR A 494 -10.61 -4.70 9.70
CA TYR A 494 -11.76 -5.21 10.45
C TYR A 494 -11.41 -6.55 11.07
N LYS A 495 -11.06 -6.55 12.35
CA LYS A 495 -10.77 -7.78 13.11
C LYS A 495 -12.09 -8.45 13.47
N MET A 496 -12.22 -9.70 13.07
CA MET A 496 -13.45 -10.49 13.18
C MET A 496 -13.27 -11.65 14.16
N THR A 497 -14.17 -11.74 15.15
CA THR A 497 -14.38 -12.95 15.95
C THR A 497 -15.59 -13.68 15.41
N ILE A 498 -15.37 -14.86 14.83
CA ILE A 498 -16.42 -15.66 14.19
C ILE A 498 -16.87 -16.75 15.16
N SER A 499 -18.18 -16.92 15.29
CA SER A 499 -18.84 -18.03 15.97
C SER A 499 -19.96 -18.55 15.07
N MET A 500 -20.27 -19.85 15.15
CA MET A 500 -21.26 -20.50 14.28
C MET A 500 -22.11 -21.45 15.12
N ALA A 501 -23.39 -21.57 14.76
CA ALA A 501 -24.32 -22.56 15.30
C ALA A 501 -25.25 -23.05 14.18
N ASP A 502 -25.79 -24.25 14.31
CA ASP A 502 -26.77 -24.81 13.36
C ASP A 502 -28.02 -23.93 13.26
N TRP A 503 -28.45 -23.63 12.03
CA TRP A 503 -29.69 -22.91 11.77
C TRP A 503 -30.30 -23.31 10.41
N PRO A 504 -31.62 -23.59 10.32
CA PRO A 504 -32.61 -23.62 11.41
C PRO A 504 -32.39 -24.79 12.39
N SER A 505 -33.14 -24.80 13.48
CA SER A 505 -33.27 -26.00 14.33
C SER A 505 -34.41 -26.89 13.84
N GLU A 506 -34.35 -28.19 14.14
CA GLU A 506 -35.32 -29.22 13.70
C GLU A 506 -36.79 -28.80 13.91
N ALA A 507 -37.10 -28.16 15.05
CA ALA A 507 -38.46 -27.70 15.38
C ALA A 507 -38.90 -26.39 14.68
N SER A 508 -38.02 -25.80 13.86
CA SER A 508 -38.25 -24.56 13.12
C SER A 508 -38.05 -24.67 11.60
N GLU A 509 -37.42 -25.76 11.15
CA GLU A 509 -37.02 -26.01 9.77
C GLU A 509 -38.21 -25.92 8.79
N ASP A 510 -39.28 -26.70 9.04
CA ASP A 510 -40.49 -26.75 8.21
C ASP A 510 -41.13 -25.38 7.93
N TRP A 511 -41.28 -24.54 8.96
CA TRP A 511 -42.01 -23.27 8.85
C TRP A 511 -41.12 -22.15 8.32
N ILE A 512 -39.83 -22.14 8.65
CA ILE A 512 -38.87 -21.18 8.09
C ILE A 512 -38.74 -21.40 6.59
N PHE A 513 -38.59 -22.64 6.12
CA PHE A 513 -38.50 -22.92 4.69
C PHE A 513 -39.82 -22.69 3.94
N HIS A 514 -40.99 -22.91 4.57
CA HIS A 514 -42.27 -22.52 3.97
C HIS A 514 -42.37 -21.00 3.74
N ILE A 515 -42.05 -20.19 4.74
CA ILE A 515 -42.14 -18.72 4.61
C ILE A 515 -41.12 -18.22 3.59
N LEU A 516 -39.86 -18.62 3.70
CA LEU A 516 -38.81 -18.14 2.78
C LEU A 516 -39.03 -18.59 1.33
N SER A 517 -39.55 -19.80 1.09
CA SER A 517 -39.90 -20.25 -0.28
C SER A 517 -41.10 -19.46 -0.83
N TYR A 518 -42.07 -19.11 0.03
CA TYR A 518 -43.20 -18.28 -0.35
C TYR A 518 -42.79 -16.82 -0.63
N GLU A 519 -41.89 -16.24 0.16
CA GLU A 519 -41.40 -14.87 -0.04
C GLU A 519 -40.52 -14.74 -1.30
N ARG A 520 -39.74 -15.77 -1.65
CA ARG A 520 -38.92 -15.79 -2.88
C ARG A 520 -39.73 -16.09 -4.14
N ASP A 521 -40.47 -17.21 -4.15
CA ASP A 521 -41.07 -17.76 -5.38
C ASP A 521 -42.57 -17.45 -5.52
N MET A 522 -43.20 -16.81 -4.52
CA MET A 522 -44.66 -16.68 -4.38
C MET A 522 -45.39 -18.04 -4.46
N SER A 523 -44.70 -19.12 -4.09
CA SER A 523 -45.08 -20.52 -4.27
C SER A 523 -45.40 -21.19 -2.93
N THR A 524 -46.31 -22.16 -2.94
CA THR A 524 -46.62 -23.00 -1.76
C THR A 524 -45.72 -24.23 -1.65
N ASN A 525 -44.85 -24.48 -2.63
CA ASN A 525 -43.91 -25.59 -2.58
C ASN A 525 -42.62 -25.14 -1.90
N VAL A 526 -42.08 -25.97 -1.00
CA VAL A 526 -40.74 -25.74 -0.44
C VAL A 526 -39.71 -25.98 -1.53
N THR A 527 -38.93 -24.93 -1.84
CA THR A 527 -37.90 -24.88 -2.88
C THR A 527 -36.52 -24.52 -2.32
N LEU A 528 -36.43 -24.36 -1.00
CA LEU A 528 -35.22 -24.16 -0.22
C LEU A 528 -34.88 -25.44 0.55
N ASP A 529 -33.58 -25.62 0.78
CA ASP A 529 -33.02 -26.72 1.57
C ASP A 529 -32.01 -26.16 2.58
N ARG A 530 -31.71 -26.91 3.64
CA ARG A 530 -30.74 -26.54 4.66
C ARG A 530 -29.33 -26.36 4.09
N ASN A 531 -28.98 -27.00 2.97
CA ASN A 531 -27.72 -26.74 2.27
C ASN A 531 -27.78 -25.48 1.38
N GLY A 532 -28.95 -24.96 1.02
CA GLY A 532 -29.09 -23.73 0.23
C GLY A 532 -28.93 -22.44 1.04
N ILE A 533 -29.32 -22.46 2.32
CA ILE A 533 -29.48 -21.25 3.15
C ILE A 533 -28.28 -20.93 4.06
N ILE A 534 -28.03 -19.63 4.28
CA ILE A 534 -27.05 -19.11 5.25
C ILE A 534 -27.70 -17.98 6.06
N LYS A 535 -27.51 -17.96 7.39
CA LYS A 535 -27.85 -16.81 8.24
C LYS A 535 -26.58 -16.11 8.74
N LEU A 536 -26.58 -14.78 8.69
CA LEU A 536 -25.44 -13.94 9.11
C LEU A 536 -25.90 -12.93 10.15
N ASN A 537 -25.14 -12.78 11.24
CA ASN A 537 -25.23 -11.64 12.17
C ASN A 537 -23.89 -10.93 12.22
N ILE A 538 -23.84 -9.63 11.95
CA ILE A 538 -22.61 -8.83 11.91
C ILE A 538 -22.78 -7.61 12.81
N TYR A 539 -21.98 -7.51 13.87
CA TYR A 539 -22.18 -6.50 14.93
C TYR A 539 -20.85 -6.06 15.56
N PHE A 540 -20.84 -4.85 16.13
CA PHE A 540 -19.67 -4.38 16.87
C PHE A 540 -19.53 -5.06 18.24
N GLN A 541 -18.29 -5.36 18.63
CA GLN A 541 -17.91 -5.80 19.97
C GLN A 541 -18.07 -4.65 21.00
N GLU A 542 -18.00 -4.98 22.30
CA GLU A 542 -18.04 -4.03 23.43
C GLU A 542 -17.03 -2.88 23.25
N TYR A 543 -15.77 -3.22 22.95
CA TYR A 543 -14.79 -2.29 22.42
C TYR A 543 -14.87 -2.36 20.90
N ASN A 544 -15.40 -1.31 20.26
CA ASN A 544 -15.62 -1.33 18.81
C ASN A 544 -14.45 -0.73 18.01
N TYR A 545 -13.54 0.02 18.65
CA TYR A 545 -12.35 0.56 18.00
C TYR A 545 -11.06 0.38 18.81
N ARG A 546 -9.97 0.27 18.06
CA ARG A 546 -8.58 0.34 18.51
C ARG A 546 -7.80 1.20 17.51
N THR A 547 -7.29 2.35 17.95
CA THR A 547 -6.49 3.26 17.13
C THR A 547 -5.03 3.22 17.58
N ILE A 548 -4.11 3.04 16.64
CA ILE A 548 -2.66 3.15 16.84
C ILE A 548 -2.19 4.35 16.02
N SER A 549 -1.79 5.44 16.67
CA SER A 549 -1.34 6.66 15.99
C SER A 549 0.13 6.95 16.26
N GLU A 550 0.89 7.22 15.19
CA GLU A 550 2.28 7.67 15.26
C GLU A 550 2.36 9.17 15.57
N SER A 551 3.41 9.56 16.29
CA SER A 551 3.72 10.95 16.61
C SER A 551 5.23 11.18 16.52
N ALA A 552 5.69 12.39 16.17
CA ALA A 552 7.11 12.68 16.07
C ALA A 552 7.80 12.66 17.45
N ALA A 553 8.71 11.72 17.70
CA ALA A 553 9.35 11.53 19.00
C ALA A 553 10.28 12.68 19.39
N THR A 554 10.85 13.38 18.40
CA THR A 554 11.71 14.55 18.60
C THR A 554 11.22 15.73 17.77
N THR A 555 10.58 16.70 18.44
CA THR A 555 10.12 17.93 17.78
C THR A 555 11.27 18.94 17.63
N ILE A 556 11.12 19.90 16.71
CA ILE A 556 12.07 21.03 16.59
C ILE A 556 12.19 21.83 17.90
N VAL A 557 11.13 21.90 18.71
CA VAL A 557 11.13 22.53 20.04
C VAL A 557 11.99 21.72 21.02
N TRP A 558 11.87 20.39 21.01
CA TRP A 558 12.74 19.51 21.80
C TRP A 558 14.22 19.66 21.38
N LEU A 559 14.51 19.73 20.07
CA LEU A 559 15.88 19.90 19.59
C LEU A 559 16.48 21.22 20.07
N LEU A 560 15.78 22.35 19.84
CA LEU A 560 16.25 23.67 20.25
C LEU A 560 16.41 23.80 21.77
N SER A 561 15.48 23.23 22.55
CA SER A 561 15.56 23.18 24.01
C SER A 561 16.77 22.37 24.48
N SER A 562 17.01 21.20 23.88
CA SER A 562 18.14 20.31 24.21
C SER A 562 19.50 20.93 23.84
N LEU A 563 19.63 21.50 22.64
CA LEU A 563 20.85 22.19 22.19
C LEU A 563 21.19 23.38 23.10
N GLY A 564 20.18 24.20 23.44
CA GLY A 564 20.32 25.33 24.35
C GLY A 564 20.65 24.91 25.79
N GLY A 565 20.03 23.84 26.29
CA GLY A 565 20.29 23.28 27.62
C GLY A 565 21.74 22.82 27.78
N GLN A 566 22.27 22.06 26.81
CA GLN A 566 23.68 21.63 26.86
C GLN A 566 24.65 22.81 26.74
N PHE A 567 24.36 23.81 25.90
CA PHE A 567 25.19 25.02 25.80
C PHE A 567 25.19 25.85 27.10
N GLY A 568 24.04 25.95 27.77
CA GLY A 568 23.92 26.57 29.09
C GLY A 568 24.75 25.84 30.14
N PHE A 569 24.58 24.52 30.25
CA PHE A 569 25.25 23.68 31.24
C PHE A 569 26.77 23.68 31.10
N TRP A 570 27.30 23.40 29.89
CA TRP A 570 28.74 23.21 29.70
C TRP A 570 29.54 24.52 29.54
N MET A 571 28.96 25.57 28.94
CA MET A 571 29.69 26.80 28.59
C MET A 571 29.29 28.02 29.43
N GLY A 572 28.24 27.93 30.26
CA GLY A 572 27.58 29.09 30.87
C GLY A 572 26.83 29.95 29.85
N GLY A 573 26.39 29.33 28.75
CA GLY A 573 25.71 30.01 27.65
C GLY A 573 24.29 30.47 28.00
N SER A 574 23.90 31.65 27.52
CA SER A 574 22.51 32.13 27.61
C SER A 574 22.11 32.78 26.29
N VAL A 575 20.82 33.15 26.15
CA VAL A 575 20.34 33.91 24.99
C VAL A 575 21.11 35.23 24.78
N LEU A 576 21.63 35.83 25.86
CA LEU A 576 22.48 37.02 25.78
C LEU A 576 23.80 36.74 25.03
N CYS A 577 24.38 35.54 25.17
CA CYS A 577 25.59 35.16 24.44
C CYS A 577 25.36 35.09 22.91
N LEU A 578 24.15 34.73 22.47
CA LEU A 578 23.80 34.74 21.04
C LEU A 578 23.66 36.17 20.50
N ILE A 579 23.15 37.10 21.31
CA ILE A 579 23.07 38.52 20.97
C ILE A 579 24.49 39.14 20.94
N GLU A 580 25.33 38.86 21.94
CA GLU A 580 26.74 39.25 21.99
C GLU A 580 27.51 38.76 20.75
N PHE A 581 27.31 37.50 20.34
CA PHE A 581 27.90 36.93 19.15
C PHE A 581 27.36 37.56 17.85
N GLY A 582 26.07 37.91 17.82
CA GLY A 582 25.44 38.67 16.74
C GLY A 582 26.03 40.06 16.56
N GLU A 583 26.23 40.82 17.65
CA GLU A 583 26.94 42.12 17.60
C GLU A 583 28.33 41.96 16.95
N ILE A 584 29.07 40.91 17.32
CA ILE A 584 30.43 40.66 16.81
C ILE A 584 30.45 40.26 15.33
N ILE A 585 29.46 39.48 14.85
CA ILE A 585 29.33 39.20 13.42
C ILE A 585 29.08 40.50 12.65
N ILE A 586 28.20 41.38 13.15
CA ILE A 586 27.88 42.66 12.51
C ILE A 586 29.11 43.59 12.51
N ASP A 587 29.79 43.76 13.64
CA ASP A 587 31.01 44.57 13.75
C ASP A 587 32.15 44.00 12.87
N SER A 588 32.31 42.67 12.79
CA SER A 588 33.29 42.01 11.93
C SER A 588 32.98 42.18 10.44
N LEU A 589 31.71 42.08 10.05
CA LEU A 589 31.27 42.37 8.68
C LEU A 589 31.49 43.85 8.32
N TRP A 590 31.22 44.77 9.26
CA TRP A 590 31.50 46.20 9.07
C TRP A 590 33.01 46.46 8.88
N ILE A 591 33.86 45.79 9.67
CA ILE A 591 35.33 45.87 9.54
C ILE A 591 35.82 45.24 8.23
N THR A 592 35.27 44.11 7.77
CA THR A 592 35.65 43.54 6.45
C THR A 592 35.25 44.48 5.31
N VAL A 593 34.04 45.04 5.33
CA VAL A 593 33.56 46.03 4.34
C VAL A 593 34.45 47.29 4.32
N ILE A 594 34.82 47.84 5.47
CA ILE A 594 35.73 49.00 5.55
C ILE A 594 37.11 48.66 4.97
N ASN A 595 37.64 47.46 5.24
CA ASN A 595 38.93 47.02 4.70
C ASN A 595 38.88 46.75 3.18
N VAL A 596 37.77 46.22 2.65
CA VAL A 596 37.57 46.08 1.20
C VAL A 596 37.48 47.47 0.55
N ILE A 597 36.75 48.42 1.14
CA ILE A 597 36.66 49.80 0.64
C ILE A 597 38.03 50.51 0.67
N SER A 598 38.83 50.33 1.73
CA SER A 598 40.17 50.91 1.83
C SER A 598 41.14 50.28 0.82
N TRP A 599 41.06 48.96 0.60
CA TRP A 599 41.82 48.24 -0.42
C TRP A 599 41.44 48.67 -1.85
N CYS A 600 40.15 48.82 -2.15
CA CYS A 600 39.68 49.34 -3.44
C CYS A 600 40.11 50.80 -3.68
N LYS A 601 40.13 51.64 -2.64
CA LYS A 601 40.71 52.99 -2.71
C LYS A 601 42.23 52.93 -2.96
N GLY A 602 42.96 52.06 -2.27
CA GLY A 602 44.39 51.82 -2.48
C GLY A 602 44.72 51.30 -3.88
N LEU A 603 43.88 50.46 -4.47
CA LEU A 603 44.00 49.99 -5.86
C LEU A 603 43.78 51.13 -6.87
N LYS A 604 42.78 52.00 -6.67
CA LYS A 604 42.62 53.23 -7.47
C LYS A 604 43.84 54.15 -7.33
N GLN A 605 44.37 54.31 -6.12
CA GLN A 605 45.51 55.18 -5.84
C GLN A 605 46.82 54.64 -6.42
N ARG A 606 47.03 53.30 -6.43
CA ARG A 606 48.15 52.66 -7.16
C ARG A 606 48.02 52.80 -8.67
N ARG A 607 46.81 52.66 -9.25
CA ARG A 607 46.57 52.95 -10.68
C ARG A 607 46.81 54.42 -11.05
N ALA A 608 46.55 55.36 -10.15
CA ALA A 608 46.88 56.77 -10.36
C ALA A 608 48.41 57.02 -10.29
N ARG A 609 49.10 56.43 -9.30
CA ARG A 609 50.55 56.63 -9.10
C ARG A 609 51.42 55.97 -10.18
N ALA A 610 50.91 54.93 -10.85
CA ALA A 610 51.58 54.29 -11.99
C ALA A 610 51.49 55.10 -13.32
N ARG A 611 50.99 56.34 -13.29
CA ARG A 611 50.73 57.16 -14.49
C ARG A 611 51.62 58.41 -14.65
N TYR A 612 52.54 58.64 -13.72
CA TYR A 612 53.51 59.75 -13.76
C TYR A 612 54.90 59.29 -13.29
N PRO A 613 55.94 59.34 -14.14
CA PRO A 613 57.33 59.37 -13.70
C PRO A 613 57.73 60.79 -13.24
N ASP A 614 58.87 60.90 -12.55
CA ASP A 614 59.25 62.10 -11.80
C ASP A 614 59.71 63.31 -12.64
N MET A 615 59.19 64.49 -12.31
CA MET A 615 59.90 65.77 -12.45
C MET A 615 59.34 66.80 -11.44
N PRO A 616 60.17 67.56 -10.70
CA PRO A 616 59.69 68.45 -9.64
C PRO A 616 59.20 69.81 -10.19
N PRO A 617 58.09 70.37 -9.65
CA PRO A 617 57.65 71.74 -9.95
C PRO A 617 58.44 72.79 -9.15
N THR A 618 58.49 74.02 -9.67
CA THR A 618 59.33 75.12 -9.19
C THR A 618 58.67 75.94 -8.07
N VAL A 619 59.47 76.75 -7.36
CA VAL A 619 59.02 77.62 -6.24
C VAL A 619 58.22 78.83 -6.75
N SER A 620 56.90 78.68 -6.90
CA SER A 620 56.00 79.82 -7.16
C SER A 620 54.56 79.69 -6.63
N GLU A 621 54.16 78.55 -6.04
CA GLU A 621 52.73 78.23 -5.79
C GLU A 621 52.40 77.89 -4.32
N LEU A 622 53.11 78.51 -3.37
CA LEU A 622 52.99 78.24 -1.92
C LEU A 622 52.54 79.45 -1.07
N VAL A 623 51.83 80.43 -1.66
CA VAL A 623 51.48 81.70 -0.99
C VAL A 623 49.97 81.99 -0.96
N GLU A 624 49.21 81.61 -1.99
CA GLU A 624 47.80 82.00 -2.14
C GLU A 624 46.81 81.09 -1.38
N ALA A 625 47.06 80.90 -0.08
CA ALA A 625 46.18 80.12 0.79
C ALA A 625 46.07 80.65 2.24
N HIS A 626 46.75 81.75 2.61
CA HIS A 626 46.83 82.25 4.00
C HIS A 626 46.84 83.79 4.10
N THR A 627 45.75 84.45 3.70
CA THR A 627 45.23 85.68 4.38
C THR A 627 43.87 86.12 3.80
N ASN A 628 42.87 86.27 4.66
CA ASN A 628 42.25 87.57 4.95
C ASN A 628 41.14 87.45 6.02
N LEU A 629 41.03 88.48 6.86
CA LEU A 629 40.02 88.67 7.90
C LEU A 629 39.34 90.04 7.69
N GLY A 630 38.06 90.15 8.04
CA GLY A 630 37.31 91.41 8.00
C GLY A 630 36.00 91.32 8.79
N PHE A 631 35.56 92.43 9.41
CA PHE A 631 34.48 92.47 10.41
C PHE A 631 33.74 93.83 10.34
N GLN A 632 32.42 93.86 10.63
CA GLN A 632 31.57 95.06 10.95
C GLN A 632 31.33 96.10 9.82
N HIS A 633 30.26 96.93 9.79
CA HIS A 633 28.92 96.94 10.47
C HIS A 633 27.88 97.68 9.56
N GLU A 634 26.72 98.08 10.09
CA GLU A 634 25.51 98.55 9.37
C GLU A 634 25.47 100.05 9.00
N ALA A 635 24.62 100.42 8.01
CA ALA A 635 23.89 101.70 7.91
C ALA A 635 22.71 101.62 6.90
N VAL A 636 21.80 102.62 6.90
CA VAL A 636 20.47 102.61 6.22
C VAL A 636 20.35 103.60 5.04
N GLY A 637 19.53 103.29 4.03
CA GLY A 637 19.06 104.18 2.95
C GLY A 637 17.76 103.66 2.29
N ALA A 638 16.93 104.50 1.64
CA ALA A 638 15.51 104.17 1.41
C ALA A 638 14.80 104.74 0.14
N VAL A 639 13.97 103.90 -0.53
CA VAL A 639 12.64 104.20 -1.17
C VAL A 639 12.63 105.09 -2.46
N PRO A 640 11.63 105.07 -3.40
CA PRO A 640 10.49 104.15 -3.68
C PRO A 640 10.44 103.52 -5.12
N GLY A 641 9.50 102.59 -5.37
CA GLY A 641 9.01 102.22 -6.72
C GLY A 641 8.10 100.98 -6.76
N ALA A 642 6.87 101.08 -7.31
CA ALA A 642 5.81 100.04 -7.36
C ALA A 642 5.26 99.91 -8.83
N PRO A 643 4.20 99.13 -9.21
CA PRO A 643 3.16 98.35 -8.46
C PRO A 643 2.95 96.90 -9.02
N ALA A 644 1.83 96.17 -8.84
CA ALA A 644 1.09 95.67 -7.64
C ALA A 644 -0.12 94.82 -8.12
N LEU A 645 -0.59 93.78 -7.38
CA LEU A 645 -1.93 93.15 -7.51
C LEU A 645 -2.26 92.16 -6.33
N PRO A 646 -3.46 92.19 -5.71
CA PRO A 646 -3.90 91.27 -4.62
C PRO A 646 -5.19 90.45 -5.00
N PRO A 647 -5.94 89.72 -4.11
CA PRO A 647 -5.81 89.46 -2.66
C PRO A 647 -5.98 87.98 -2.17
N GLU A 648 -6.04 87.82 -0.84
CA GLU A 648 -6.27 86.64 0.06
C GLU A 648 -7.66 85.93 -0.04
N PRO A 649 -8.00 84.82 0.69
CA PRO A 649 -7.51 84.29 2.01
C PRO A 649 -7.24 82.75 2.08
N GLY A 650 -6.89 82.09 3.21
CA GLY A 650 -6.48 82.51 4.56
C GLY A 650 -6.91 81.53 5.69
N THR A 651 -5.98 80.98 6.49
CA THR A 651 -6.25 80.09 7.66
C THR A 651 -5.18 80.23 8.79
N PRO A 652 -5.53 80.03 10.08
CA PRO A 652 -4.65 80.33 11.24
C PRO A 652 -3.86 79.14 11.83
N PRO A 653 -2.84 79.38 12.70
CA PRO A 653 -1.87 78.37 13.15
C PRO A 653 -2.10 77.80 14.58
N PRO A 654 -1.44 76.69 14.96
CA PRO A 654 -1.30 76.24 16.34
C PRO A 654 -0.14 76.94 17.09
N ASN A 655 -0.26 77.07 18.41
CA ASN A 655 0.77 77.63 19.29
C ASN A 655 1.28 76.56 20.28
N TYR A 656 2.52 76.71 20.77
CA TYR A 656 3.13 75.89 21.82
C TYR A 656 3.70 76.81 22.90
N ASP A 657 3.37 76.55 24.17
CA ASP A 657 4.11 77.11 25.30
C ASP A 657 4.18 76.10 26.46
N SER A 658 5.19 76.23 27.33
CA SER A 658 5.64 75.14 28.22
C SER A 658 5.58 75.47 29.71
N LEU A 659 5.02 74.54 30.49
CA LEU A 659 4.86 74.62 31.96
C LEU A 659 6.19 74.64 32.73
N ARG A 660 6.16 75.20 33.95
CA ARG A 660 7.32 75.29 34.86
C ARG A 660 6.94 75.02 36.33
N VAL A 661 7.76 74.21 37.00
CA VAL A 661 7.92 74.02 38.47
C VAL A 661 6.81 73.29 39.27
N GLN A 662 7.18 72.08 39.74
CA GLN A 662 7.12 71.47 41.10
C GLN A 662 6.45 72.21 42.29
N PRO A 663 6.17 71.55 43.44
CA PRO A 663 6.42 70.14 43.83
C PRO A 663 5.16 69.37 44.31
N LEU A 664 5.33 68.14 44.83
CA LEU A 664 4.31 67.38 45.57
C LEU A 664 4.97 66.58 46.70
N ASP A 665 4.33 66.48 47.88
CA ASP A 665 4.75 65.62 48.99
C ASP A 665 3.55 65.25 49.92
N THR A 666 3.74 64.30 50.83
CA THR A 666 2.85 63.86 51.94
C THR A 666 1.50 63.14 51.66
N LEU A 667 1.54 61.80 51.77
CA LEU A 667 0.79 60.91 52.71
C LEU A 667 -0.77 60.84 52.80
N SER A 668 -1.27 59.59 52.62
CA SER A 668 -2.34 58.89 53.41
C SER A 668 -3.84 59.25 53.23
N PRO A 669 -4.80 58.36 53.62
CA PRO A 669 -4.86 56.89 53.41
C PRO A 669 -6.30 56.36 53.06
N ASP A 670 -6.46 55.03 52.93
CA ASP A 670 -7.69 54.18 53.05
C ASP A 670 -8.96 54.52 52.20
N THR A 671 -9.68 53.58 51.58
CA THR A 671 -10.46 52.47 52.18
C THR A 671 -10.91 51.41 51.14
N ASP A 672 -11.55 50.32 51.62
CA ASP A 672 -11.88 49.08 50.88
C ASP A 672 -13.19 49.07 50.05
N THR A 673 -13.58 47.86 49.59
CA THR A 673 -14.80 47.40 48.87
C THR A 673 -14.83 47.63 47.35
N GLU A 674 -15.27 46.67 46.51
CA GLU A 674 -15.73 45.28 46.75
C GLU A 674 -15.18 44.33 45.66
#